data_AF-A0A934RUE7-F1
#
_entry.id   AF-A0A934RUE7-F1
#
_cell.length_a   1.000
_cell.length_b   1.000
_cell.length_c   1.000
_cell.angle_alpha   90.00
_cell.angle_beta   90.00
_cell.angle_gamma   90.00
#
_symmetry.space_group_name_H-M   'P 1'
#
loop_
_entity.id
_entity.type
_entity.pdbx_description
1 polymer ?
#
loop_
_entity_poly.entity_id
_entity_poly.type
_entity_poly.pdbx_seq_one_letter_code
_entity_poly.pdbx_strand_id
1 'polypeptide(L)'
;MIASAYPEANRLSYRIRTAITGESTGLETAKLAWQQAEAVKRANADLQRAAQALENGNLLDCLLIESRHPNLLETARSLDHSLSEPWQKRCQTYSWRAPELVDLDSVSKIQSAIEQQGELKEWLFKQYRTAVRSKKETIRAYQIIELIAHTFPEDANAKEEAATKQKQLLEQAAAEVKDAHEQLIPTEKPEDVVRRYRELGLPLAELHNATLANTLATAEADYVKTLFDQAVHVVEEAKDLSESADWQKTEQAYLACDYALAINQARGELPRELRDNFEKVATQLSRIRSKFESSISIRIAIGELRDGLVHKGKPVKLANRVAKLKSLESQATKTGSQIPADLQEEIKAAYTFAKRKRLPLYGGAAAIVVVGLLVSFTLIQKGKERKAAEALQAEALAALQAVEQSSQTSQVQEAIQQWQAEIDKTQPGSELASQAELLNDWIDLQTSLENQYNASIADLNKIATSRDALENEAAIQRLAADIRKTRGELASDLGTTADKQFETTLKNYETLKADALEKDRRAFNRVERELRIAANNANQAKTRAEFLRLQKATQARLVKLNALLKEDYVADRRAELTPYLKSVVQELKATETKWAALDNAWLQLADAKELTPYLDQVERIHSFDILPADQKAALSQTLRLKDDFIKLKDTQSPFTNEETQALFTPEKPYLSASVELTDQETAYLDRLENLDNFANVYQSTVQYFEGSSDPQSEYRIYLVEPISKSDSDPTQSNVTFTFKVRGFDEAGNPEPAPRNIQFISRDDGSFWGFFYKPSTLSPESTYYNHSIVNTLKLLRSGAGRLTLLELLNDLESQSELSPAFRTYWQQQLIGFMELHPWHWGLALSPELKKRVAQLKTLPPADDNQTLWLSTIEQTVPSPEFSVLLDKKIAALAKHEISTLADLYQNAANGNYQLCGFVLADGKPDLFEDVPQDAPLWSVNALTGKIDRVKPGQGLTAYAPILRYATAGGESPEDQLRKASQTSQLELSEPPYQALLPSLYQ
;
A
#
# COMPACT_ATOMS: atom_id res chain seq x y z
N MET A 1 -21.96 -23.02 9.98
CA MET A 1 -22.54 -23.81 8.87
C MET A 1 -24.06 -23.89 9.00
N ILE A 2 -24.80 -23.05 8.27
CA ILE A 2 -26.15 -23.35 7.73
C ILE A 2 -26.17 -22.70 6.34
N ALA A 3 -25.59 -23.39 5.35
CA ALA A 3 -25.45 -22.87 3.99
C ALA A 3 -26.53 -23.44 3.07
N SER A 4 -26.97 -22.62 2.09
CA SER A 4 -27.65 -23.07 0.86
C SER A 4 -28.89 -23.98 0.98
N ALA A 5 -29.87 -23.64 1.81
CA ALA A 5 -31.24 -24.21 1.68
C ALA A 5 -32.06 -23.57 0.53
N TYR A 6 -31.67 -22.39 0.05
CA TYR A 6 -32.31 -21.69 -1.09
C TYR A 6 -32.22 -22.47 -2.41
N PRO A 7 -31.04 -23.03 -2.78
CA PRO A 7 -30.94 -23.96 -3.89
C PRO A 7 -31.75 -25.24 -3.64
N GLU A 8 -31.89 -25.74 -2.41
CA GLU A 8 -32.63 -26.99 -2.15
C GLU A 8 -34.10 -26.90 -2.57
N ALA A 9 -34.84 -25.84 -2.19
CA ALA A 9 -36.25 -25.72 -2.58
C ALA A 9 -36.44 -25.71 -4.11
N ASN A 10 -35.56 -25.01 -4.84
CA ASN A 10 -35.61 -24.95 -6.31
C ASN A 10 -35.08 -26.22 -6.99
N ARG A 11 -34.00 -26.83 -6.49
CA ARG A 11 -33.46 -28.12 -6.93
C ARG A 11 -34.44 -29.26 -6.66
N LEU A 12 -35.17 -29.23 -5.54
CA LEU A 12 -36.23 -30.17 -5.18
C LEU A 12 -37.42 -30.02 -6.12
N SER A 13 -37.95 -28.81 -6.28
CA SER A 13 -39.00 -28.51 -7.27
C SER A 13 -38.56 -28.85 -8.70
N TYR A 14 -37.27 -28.75 -9.02
CA TYR A 14 -36.72 -29.20 -10.31
C TYR A 14 -36.66 -30.72 -10.41
N ARG A 15 -36.07 -31.44 -9.44
CA ARG A 15 -36.03 -32.92 -9.40
C ARG A 15 -37.44 -33.50 -9.44
N ILE A 16 -38.42 -32.85 -8.80
CA ILE A 16 -39.84 -33.20 -8.85
C ILE A 16 -40.45 -32.93 -10.24
N ARG A 17 -40.18 -31.77 -10.87
CA ARG A 17 -40.55 -31.55 -12.28
C ARG A 17 -39.96 -32.67 -13.16
N THR A 18 -38.68 -33.02 -12.99
CA THR A 18 -38.01 -34.08 -13.74
C THR A 18 -38.62 -35.46 -13.50
N ALA A 19 -38.91 -35.84 -12.24
CA ALA A 19 -39.60 -37.07 -11.87
C ALA A 19 -41.05 -37.15 -12.41
N ILE A 20 -41.74 -36.00 -12.52
CA ILE A 20 -43.04 -35.91 -13.19
C ILE A 20 -42.92 -36.13 -14.69
N THR A 21 -41.81 -35.71 -15.31
CA THR A 21 -41.59 -35.79 -16.76
C THR A 21 -40.99 -37.10 -17.25
N GLY A 22 -40.21 -37.77 -16.40
CA GLY A 22 -39.78 -39.14 -16.59
C GLY A 22 -40.82 -40.12 -16.07
N GLU A 23 -40.55 -41.41 -16.29
CA GLU A 23 -41.35 -42.51 -15.72
C GLU A 23 -40.72 -43.01 -14.39
N SER A 24 -40.11 -42.11 -13.60
CA SER A 24 -39.42 -42.49 -12.36
C SER A 24 -40.42 -42.94 -11.28
N THR A 25 -40.09 -44.07 -10.66
CA THR A 25 -40.82 -44.74 -9.58
C THR A 25 -39.81 -45.41 -8.66
N GLY A 26 -40.21 -45.81 -7.47
CA GLY A 26 -39.35 -46.39 -6.43
C GLY A 26 -38.84 -45.35 -5.42
N LEU A 27 -37.97 -45.83 -4.51
CA LEU A 27 -37.64 -45.15 -3.25
C LEU A 27 -37.13 -43.70 -3.44
N GLU A 28 -36.31 -43.40 -4.45
CA GLU A 28 -35.83 -42.03 -4.69
C GLU A 28 -36.95 -41.07 -5.14
N THR A 29 -38.02 -41.56 -5.79
CA THR A 29 -39.19 -40.73 -6.11
C THR A 29 -40.10 -40.56 -4.89
N ALA A 30 -40.22 -41.58 -4.03
CA ALA A 30 -40.88 -41.47 -2.72
C ALA A 30 -40.15 -40.51 -1.77
N LYS A 31 -38.81 -40.51 -1.80
CA LYS A 31 -37.93 -39.59 -1.08
C LYS A 31 -38.12 -38.14 -1.51
N LEU A 32 -38.18 -37.87 -2.82
CA LEU A 32 -38.53 -36.54 -3.34
C LEU A 32 -39.90 -36.06 -2.82
N ALA A 33 -40.91 -36.93 -2.79
CA ALA A 33 -42.23 -36.59 -2.27
C ALA A 33 -42.20 -36.29 -0.77
N TRP A 34 -41.50 -37.11 0.01
CA TRP A 34 -41.30 -36.90 1.45
C TRP A 34 -40.56 -35.58 1.73
N GLN A 35 -39.48 -35.29 0.98
CA GLN A 35 -38.70 -34.07 1.09
C GLN A 35 -39.56 -32.82 0.86
N GLN A 36 -40.41 -32.80 -0.17
CA GLN A 36 -41.32 -31.66 -0.38
C GLN A 36 -42.42 -31.57 0.67
N ALA A 37 -42.98 -32.71 1.10
CA ALA A 37 -44.01 -32.71 2.15
C ALA A 37 -43.48 -32.27 3.51
N GLU A 38 -42.17 -32.40 3.76
CA GLU A 38 -41.50 -31.85 4.93
C GLU A 38 -41.17 -30.35 4.75
N ALA A 39 -40.68 -29.95 3.57
CA ALA A 39 -40.39 -28.55 3.25
C ALA A 39 -41.66 -27.67 3.28
N VAL A 40 -42.76 -28.11 2.67
CA VAL A 40 -44.05 -27.40 2.67
C VAL A 40 -44.64 -27.31 4.08
N LYS A 41 -44.57 -28.38 4.87
CA LYS A 41 -45.03 -28.36 6.27
C LYS A 41 -44.30 -27.29 7.11
N ARG A 42 -42.98 -27.16 6.92
CA ARG A 42 -42.17 -26.12 7.58
C ARG A 42 -42.54 -24.72 7.09
N ALA A 43 -42.61 -24.52 5.77
CA ALA A 43 -43.01 -23.24 5.19
C ALA A 43 -44.43 -22.81 5.64
N ASN A 44 -45.40 -23.73 5.68
CA ASN A 44 -46.76 -23.45 6.17
C ASN A 44 -46.77 -23.06 7.66
N ALA A 45 -46.03 -23.76 8.51
CA ALA A 45 -45.92 -23.40 9.93
C ALA A 45 -45.31 -22.01 10.11
N ASP A 46 -44.32 -21.65 9.30
CA ASP A 46 -43.65 -20.34 9.38
C ASP A 46 -44.49 -19.21 8.80
N LEU A 47 -45.24 -19.47 7.71
CA LEU A 47 -46.25 -18.56 7.16
C LEU A 47 -47.36 -18.28 8.18
N GLN A 48 -47.83 -19.31 8.90
CA GLN A 48 -48.82 -19.16 9.97
C GLN A 48 -48.27 -18.32 11.14
N ARG A 49 -47.01 -18.52 11.54
CA ARG A 49 -46.37 -17.68 12.57
C ARG A 49 -46.23 -16.22 12.13
N ALA A 50 -45.85 -15.98 10.88
CA ALA A 50 -45.74 -14.63 10.31
C ALA A 50 -47.11 -13.94 10.17
N ALA A 51 -48.13 -14.65 9.67
CA ALA A 51 -49.50 -14.15 9.60
C ALA A 51 -50.08 -13.84 11.00
N GLN A 52 -49.85 -14.71 11.99
CA GLN A 52 -50.25 -14.45 13.37
C GLN A 52 -49.53 -13.25 13.99
N ALA A 53 -48.27 -12.98 13.62
CA ALA A 53 -47.58 -11.75 14.03
C ALA A 53 -48.26 -10.49 13.45
N LEU A 54 -48.74 -10.54 12.20
CA LEU A 54 -49.52 -9.44 11.59
C LEU A 54 -50.90 -9.24 12.23
N GLU A 55 -51.62 -10.32 12.55
CA GLU A 55 -52.90 -10.25 13.26
C GLU A 55 -52.75 -9.62 14.66
N ASN A 56 -51.60 -9.82 15.31
CA ASN A 56 -51.21 -9.15 16.55
C ASN A 56 -50.67 -7.70 16.35
N GLY A 57 -50.74 -7.15 15.13
CA GLY A 57 -50.28 -5.80 14.79
C GLY A 57 -48.76 -5.64 14.71
N ASN A 58 -48.00 -6.73 14.68
CA ASN A 58 -46.55 -6.75 14.81
C ASN A 58 -45.85 -7.11 13.48
N LEU A 59 -45.83 -6.13 12.57
CA LEU A 59 -45.13 -6.23 11.28
C LEU A 59 -43.64 -6.56 11.42
N LEU A 60 -42.99 -6.14 12.52
CA LEU A 60 -41.57 -6.41 12.69
C LEU A 60 -41.30 -7.90 12.90
N ASP A 61 -42.03 -8.56 13.79
CA ASP A 61 -41.82 -10.00 14.00
C ASP A 61 -42.27 -10.83 12.80
N CYS A 62 -43.22 -10.35 11.99
CA CYS A 62 -43.50 -10.92 10.68
C CYS A 62 -42.27 -10.83 9.75
N LEU A 63 -41.68 -9.65 9.59
CA LEU A 63 -40.46 -9.45 8.78
C LEU A 63 -39.27 -10.28 9.29
N LEU A 64 -39.11 -10.43 10.61
CA LEU A 64 -38.06 -11.25 11.24
C LEU A 64 -38.33 -12.77 11.23
N ILE A 65 -39.50 -13.20 10.77
CA ILE A 65 -39.78 -14.60 10.39
C ILE A 65 -39.57 -14.76 8.88
N GLU A 66 -40.05 -13.81 8.08
CA GLU A 66 -40.00 -13.83 6.63
C GLU A 66 -38.57 -13.81 6.06
N SER A 67 -37.70 -12.97 6.63
CA SER A 67 -36.34 -12.73 6.16
C SER A 67 -35.30 -13.77 6.61
N ARG A 68 -35.69 -14.73 7.47
CA ARG A 68 -34.81 -15.84 7.88
C ARG A 68 -34.30 -16.58 6.65
N HIS A 69 -33.06 -17.03 6.65
CA HIS A 69 -32.53 -17.81 5.54
C HIS A 69 -32.98 -19.29 5.63
N PRO A 70 -33.58 -19.88 4.57
CA PRO A 70 -33.94 -19.28 3.28
C PRO A 70 -35.26 -18.48 3.36
N ASN A 71 -35.33 -17.34 2.64
CA ASN A 71 -36.46 -16.41 2.70
C ASN A 71 -37.81 -17.15 2.53
N LEU A 72 -38.76 -16.84 3.41
CA LEU A 72 -40.01 -17.60 3.53
C LEU A 72 -40.91 -17.45 2.30
N LEU A 73 -41.10 -16.23 1.78
CA LEU A 73 -42.00 -15.99 0.64
C LEU A 73 -41.43 -16.61 -0.65
N GLU A 74 -40.13 -16.49 -0.90
CA GLU A 74 -39.49 -17.15 -2.05
C GLU A 74 -39.42 -18.66 -1.90
N THR A 75 -39.20 -19.19 -0.69
CA THR A 75 -39.29 -20.64 -0.43
C THR A 75 -40.70 -21.16 -0.69
N ALA A 76 -41.73 -20.47 -0.19
CA ALA A 76 -43.14 -20.79 -0.43
C ALA A 76 -43.49 -20.77 -1.93
N ARG A 77 -43.11 -19.70 -2.66
CA ARG A 77 -43.29 -19.58 -4.13
C ARG A 77 -42.50 -20.64 -4.91
N SER A 78 -41.34 -21.07 -4.41
CA SER A 78 -40.51 -22.12 -5.04
C SER A 78 -41.12 -23.51 -4.88
N LEU A 79 -41.78 -23.76 -3.74
CA LEU A 79 -42.51 -25.00 -3.42
C LEU A 79 -43.90 -25.05 -4.09
N ASP A 80 -44.57 -23.91 -4.26
CA ASP A 80 -45.78 -23.78 -5.10
C ASP A 80 -45.42 -23.73 -6.60
N HIS A 81 -44.77 -24.79 -7.08
CA HIS A 81 -44.48 -24.92 -8.49
C HIS A 81 -45.77 -25.25 -9.28
N SER A 82 -45.83 -24.82 -10.54
CA SER A 82 -46.95 -25.09 -11.49
C SER A 82 -47.26 -26.58 -11.81
N LEU A 83 -46.74 -27.53 -11.03
CA LEU A 83 -47.11 -28.95 -11.04
C LEU A 83 -47.46 -29.49 -9.64
N SER A 84 -47.60 -28.66 -8.60
CA SER A 84 -47.86 -29.11 -7.22
C SER A 84 -49.19 -29.85 -7.09
N GLU A 85 -50.28 -29.39 -7.72
CA GLU A 85 -51.53 -30.16 -7.89
C GLU A 85 -51.29 -31.55 -8.56
N PRO A 86 -50.73 -31.64 -9.79
CA PRO A 86 -50.36 -32.92 -10.41
C PRO A 86 -49.46 -33.82 -9.56
N TRP A 87 -48.55 -33.24 -8.78
CA TRP A 87 -47.61 -33.98 -7.95
C TRP A 87 -48.25 -34.51 -6.68
N GLN A 88 -48.97 -33.67 -5.92
CA GLN A 88 -49.76 -34.09 -4.77
C GLN A 88 -50.69 -35.25 -5.14
N LYS A 89 -51.35 -35.17 -6.29
CA LYS A 89 -52.14 -36.28 -6.82
C LYS A 89 -51.28 -37.52 -7.15
N ARG A 90 -50.12 -37.37 -7.79
CA ARG A 90 -49.19 -38.50 -8.05
C ARG A 90 -48.76 -39.16 -6.73
N CYS A 91 -48.42 -38.38 -5.71
CA CYS A 91 -48.09 -38.84 -4.36
C CYS A 91 -49.23 -39.64 -3.73
N GLN A 92 -50.45 -39.07 -3.69
CA GLN A 92 -51.64 -39.76 -3.20
C GLN A 92 -51.87 -41.09 -3.93
N THR A 93 -51.69 -41.10 -5.25
CA THR A 93 -51.95 -42.30 -6.06
C THR A 93 -50.92 -43.40 -5.79
N TYR A 94 -49.64 -43.07 -5.59
CA TYR A 94 -48.56 -44.03 -5.25
C TYR A 94 -48.37 -44.30 -3.75
N SER A 95 -49.23 -43.74 -2.90
CA SER A 95 -49.07 -43.73 -1.43
C SER A 95 -47.69 -43.21 -0.98
N TRP A 96 -47.17 -42.18 -1.66
CA TRP A 96 -46.09 -41.35 -1.13
C TRP A 96 -46.66 -40.38 -0.08
N ARG A 97 -45.80 -39.86 0.79
CA ARG A 97 -46.15 -38.73 1.67
C ARG A 97 -46.51 -37.53 0.77
N ALA A 98 -47.81 -37.27 0.60
CA ALA A 98 -48.28 -36.16 -0.21
C ALA A 98 -48.00 -34.83 0.52
N PRO A 99 -47.47 -33.80 -0.17
CA PRO A 99 -47.35 -32.48 0.42
C PRO A 99 -48.74 -31.88 0.66
N GLU A 100 -48.84 -31.03 1.67
CA GLU A 100 -49.94 -30.07 1.79
C GLU A 100 -49.89 -29.05 0.63
N LEU A 101 -50.91 -28.21 0.50
CA LEU A 101 -50.80 -27.02 -0.35
C LEU A 101 -50.09 -25.91 0.44
N VAL A 102 -49.35 -25.06 -0.26
CA VAL A 102 -48.72 -23.88 0.35
C VAL A 102 -49.79 -22.87 0.74
N ASP A 103 -49.66 -22.24 1.92
CA ASP A 103 -50.60 -21.21 2.39
C ASP A 103 -50.42 -19.87 1.63
N LEU A 104 -50.97 -19.82 0.42
CA LEU A 104 -50.95 -18.66 -0.45
C LEU A 104 -51.77 -17.47 0.09
N ASP A 105 -52.71 -17.69 1.01
CA ASP A 105 -53.48 -16.62 1.66
C ASP A 105 -52.57 -15.89 2.66
N SER A 106 -51.83 -16.63 3.50
CA SER A 106 -50.79 -16.04 4.36
C SER A 106 -49.67 -15.36 3.56
N VAL A 107 -49.18 -15.97 2.46
CA VAL A 107 -48.22 -15.31 1.54
C VAL A 107 -48.77 -13.96 1.04
N SER A 108 -50.03 -13.92 0.61
CA SER A 108 -50.66 -12.71 0.08
C SER A 108 -50.88 -11.64 1.14
N LYS A 109 -51.29 -12.01 2.36
CA LYS A 109 -51.40 -11.10 3.51
C LYS A 109 -50.06 -10.51 3.92
N ILE A 110 -49.03 -11.35 4.00
CA ILE A 110 -47.68 -10.92 4.39
C ILE A 110 -47.12 -9.94 3.37
N GLN A 111 -47.16 -10.28 2.08
CA GLN A 111 -46.73 -9.38 1.02
C GLN A 111 -47.51 -8.05 1.03
N SER A 112 -48.84 -8.11 1.18
CA SER A 112 -49.69 -6.89 1.24
C SER A 112 -49.34 -6.00 2.43
N ALA A 113 -49.03 -6.56 3.60
CA ALA A 113 -48.67 -5.80 4.80
C ALA A 113 -47.29 -5.13 4.67
N ILE A 114 -46.34 -5.79 3.98
CA ILE A 114 -45.01 -5.23 3.68
C ILE A 114 -45.15 -4.07 2.68
N GLU A 115 -45.90 -4.26 1.60
CA GLU A 115 -46.15 -3.23 0.58
C GLU A 115 -46.89 -1.99 1.14
N GLN A 116 -47.82 -2.20 2.09
CA GLN A 116 -48.56 -1.11 2.74
C GLN A 116 -47.75 -0.27 3.74
N GLN A 117 -46.56 -0.72 4.16
CA GLN A 117 -45.75 0.01 5.15
C GLN A 117 -45.05 1.26 4.56
N GLY A 118 -45.03 1.42 3.23
CA GLY A 118 -44.44 2.59 2.57
C GLY A 118 -42.91 2.60 2.66
N GLU A 119 -42.33 3.60 3.32
CA GLU A 119 -40.88 3.76 3.48
C GLU A 119 -40.31 2.78 4.51
N LEU A 120 -40.32 1.48 4.16
CA LEU A 120 -39.88 0.36 4.99
C LEU A 120 -38.47 0.57 5.57
N LYS A 121 -37.54 1.16 4.81
CA LYS A 121 -36.17 1.44 5.24
C LYS A 121 -36.11 2.43 6.43
N GLU A 122 -36.81 3.55 6.33
CA GLU A 122 -36.93 4.56 7.39
C GLU A 122 -37.59 3.96 8.64
N TRP A 123 -38.66 3.19 8.44
CA TRP A 123 -39.38 2.52 9.51
C TRP A 123 -38.51 1.48 10.24
N LEU A 124 -37.77 0.64 9.51
CA LEU A 124 -36.84 -0.32 10.09
C LEU A 124 -35.72 0.37 10.89
N PHE A 125 -35.12 1.44 10.36
CA PHE A 125 -34.14 2.23 11.14
C PHE A 125 -34.75 2.86 12.39
N LYS A 126 -36.04 3.24 12.38
CA LYS A 126 -36.77 3.71 13.58
C LYS A 126 -36.98 2.58 14.60
N GLN A 127 -37.25 1.35 14.16
CA GLN A 127 -37.29 0.18 15.05
C GLN A 127 -35.90 -0.13 15.62
N TYR A 128 -34.85 -0.13 14.79
CA TYR A 128 -33.46 -0.36 15.22
C TYR A 128 -33.04 0.63 16.32
N ARG A 129 -33.25 1.93 16.09
CA ARG A 129 -32.98 3.00 17.06
C ARG A 129 -33.78 2.86 18.35
N THR A 130 -34.92 2.16 18.33
CA THR A 130 -35.74 1.87 19.52
C THR A 130 -35.17 0.68 20.29
N ALA A 131 -34.88 -0.44 19.61
CA ALA A 131 -34.23 -1.61 20.21
C ALA A 131 -32.85 -1.27 20.81
N VAL A 132 -32.02 -0.46 20.13
CA VAL A 132 -30.71 -0.02 20.66
C VAL A 132 -30.83 0.84 21.93
N ARG A 133 -31.92 1.59 22.10
CA ARG A 133 -32.19 2.35 23.34
C ARG A 133 -32.65 1.44 24.48
N SER A 134 -33.37 0.37 24.16
CA SER A 134 -33.70 -0.69 25.10
C SER A 134 -32.50 -1.59 25.33
N LYS A 135 -31.66 -1.26 26.32
CA LYS A 135 -30.39 -1.97 26.64
C LYS A 135 -30.51 -3.49 26.94
N LYS A 136 -31.70 -4.09 26.84
CA LYS A 136 -31.98 -5.52 26.98
C LYS A 136 -32.26 -6.22 25.63
N GLU A 137 -32.34 -5.47 24.54
CA GLU A 137 -32.80 -5.95 23.22
C GLU A 137 -31.66 -6.10 22.20
N THR A 138 -30.42 -6.35 22.62
CA THR A 138 -29.24 -6.47 21.73
C THR A 138 -29.45 -7.46 20.58
N ILE A 139 -30.07 -8.62 20.85
CA ILE A 139 -30.42 -9.63 19.83
C ILE A 139 -31.43 -9.08 18.82
N ARG A 140 -32.48 -8.40 19.30
CA ARG A 140 -33.52 -7.81 18.45
C ARG A 140 -32.96 -6.64 17.62
N ALA A 141 -32.04 -5.86 18.20
CA ALA A 141 -31.31 -4.82 17.48
C ALA A 141 -30.46 -5.40 16.33
N TYR A 142 -29.70 -6.48 16.59
CA TYR A 142 -28.97 -7.20 15.55
C TYR A 142 -29.89 -7.68 14.42
N GLN A 143 -30.97 -8.39 14.77
CA GLN A 143 -31.95 -8.91 13.79
C GLN A 143 -32.56 -7.81 12.91
N ILE A 144 -32.85 -6.62 13.45
CA ILE A 144 -33.36 -5.49 12.65
C ILE A 144 -32.29 -4.94 11.70
N ILE A 145 -31.04 -4.77 12.15
CA ILE A 145 -29.99 -4.19 11.29
C ILE A 145 -29.46 -5.18 10.25
N GLU A 146 -29.44 -6.47 10.56
CA GLU A 146 -29.20 -7.57 9.63
C GLU A 146 -30.27 -7.61 8.53
N LEU A 147 -31.56 -7.51 8.92
CA LEU A 147 -32.67 -7.36 7.97
C LEU A 147 -32.50 -6.12 7.06
N ILE A 148 -32.10 -4.96 7.59
CA ILE A 148 -31.82 -3.76 6.77
C ILE A 148 -30.64 -4.02 5.82
N ALA A 149 -29.54 -4.58 6.31
CA ALA A 149 -28.33 -4.85 5.54
C ALA A 149 -28.53 -5.89 4.43
N HIS A 150 -29.48 -6.83 4.62
CA HIS A 150 -29.88 -7.80 3.60
C HIS A 150 -30.88 -7.21 2.59
N THR A 151 -31.91 -6.50 3.05
CA THR A 151 -32.97 -5.92 2.19
C THR A 151 -32.47 -4.74 1.36
N PHE A 152 -31.52 -3.96 1.89
CA PHE A 152 -30.96 -2.77 1.26
C PHE A 152 -29.43 -2.92 1.13
N PRO A 153 -28.93 -3.80 0.25
CA PRO A 153 -27.52 -4.16 0.19
C PRO A 153 -26.58 -3.00 -0.17
N GLU A 154 -27.10 -1.93 -0.77
CA GLU A 154 -26.34 -0.69 -1.07
C GLU A 154 -26.11 0.19 0.18
N ASP A 155 -26.71 -0.13 1.33
CA ASP A 155 -26.49 0.62 2.57
C ASP A 155 -25.26 0.12 3.34
N ALA A 156 -24.11 0.74 3.04
CA ALA A 156 -22.85 0.45 3.72
C ALA A 156 -22.92 0.64 5.25
N ASN A 157 -23.64 1.66 5.73
CA ASN A 157 -23.76 1.94 7.16
C ASN A 157 -24.53 0.83 7.88
N ALA A 158 -25.60 0.30 7.26
CA ALA A 158 -26.34 -0.84 7.80
C ALA A 158 -25.45 -2.09 7.91
N LYS A 159 -24.57 -2.32 6.93
CA LYS A 159 -23.63 -3.45 6.95
C LYS A 159 -22.55 -3.31 8.02
N GLU A 160 -21.98 -2.11 8.21
CA GLU A 160 -21.01 -1.85 9.27
C GLU A 160 -21.61 -1.96 10.68
N GLU A 161 -22.80 -1.40 10.89
CA GLU A 161 -23.56 -1.57 12.15
C GLU A 161 -23.95 -3.04 12.37
N ALA A 162 -24.37 -3.78 11.34
CA ALA A 162 -24.69 -5.20 11.44
C ALA A 162 -23.47 -6.04 11.84
N ALA A 163 -22.31 -5.86 11.19
CA ALA A 163 -21.07 -6.53 11.57
C ALA A 163 -20.62 -6.16 12.99
N THR A 164 -20.78 -4.89 13.39
CA THR A 164 -20.49 -4.41 14.75
C THR A 164 -21.41 -5.08 15.79
N LYS A 165 -22.70 -5.23 15.48
CA LYS A 165 -23.67 -5.93 16.34
C LYS A 165 -23.44 -7.44 16.37
N GLN A 166 -23.03 -8.04 15.24
CA GLN A 166 -22.63 -9.44 15.15
C GLN A 166 -21.48 -9.70 16.13
N LYS A 167 -20.40 -8.93 16.05
CA LYS A 167 -19.26 -9.02 16.96
C LYS A 167 -19.65 -8.88 18.43
N GLN A 168 -20.53 -7.92 18.76
CA GLN A 168 -21.03 -7.73 20.13
C GLN A 168 -21.82 -8.95 20.63
N LEU A 169 -22.63 -9.60 19.79
CA LEU A 169 -23.34 -10.83 20.16
C LEU A 169 -22.41 -12.05 20.23
N LEU A 170 -21.38 -12.12 19.39
CA LEU A 170 -20.36 -13.18 19.43
C LEU A 170 -19.51 -13.09 20.72
N GLU A 171 -19.13 -11.89 21.14
CA GLU A 171 -18.49 -11.62 22.43
C GLU A 171 -19.43 -11.95 23.60
N GLN A 172 -20.73 -11.61 23.50
CA GLN A 172 -21.74 -11.96 24.50
C GLN A 172 -21.93 -13.49 24.60
N ALA A 173 -22.00 -14.21 23.47
CA ALA A 173 -22.14 -15.67 23.44
C ALA A 173 -20.93 -16.35 24.10
N ALA A 174 -19.71 -15.87 23.83
CA ALA A 174 -18.50 -16.35 24.48
C ALA A 174 -18.49 -16.10 26.00
N ALA A 175 -19.07 -15.00 26.47
CA ALA A 175 -19.24 -14.70 27.89
C ALA A 175 -20.30 -15.59 28.55
N GLU A 176 -21.49 -15.72 27.96
CA GLU A 176 -22.58 -16.53 28.54
C GLU A 176 -22.24 -18.03 28.57
N VAL A 177 -21.52 -18.55 27.57
CA VAL A 177 -21.00 -19.93 27.60
C VAL A 177 -19.95 -20.13 28.70
N LYS A 178 -19.06 -19.15 28.91
CA LYS A 178 -18.08 -19.18 30.02
C LYS A 178 -18.78 -19.15 31.38
N ASP A 179 -19.75 -18.25 31.56
CA ASP A 179 -20.52 -18.13 32.80
C ASP A 179 -21.34 -19.40 33.08
N ALA A 180 -21.84 -20.09 32.05
CA ALA A 180 -22.53 -21.38 32.18
C ALA A 180 -21.58 -22.54 32.56
N HIS A 181 -20.29 -22.48 32.21
CA HIS A 181 -19.27 -23.43 32.69
C HIS A 181 -18.76 -23.11 34.10
N GLU A 182 -18.78 -21.83 34.52
CA GLU A 182 -18.32 -21.40 35.84
C GLU A 182 -19.41 -21.45 36.94
N GLN A 183 -20.69 -21.56 36.57
CA GLN A 183 -21.80 -21.75 37.50
C GLN A 183 -21.90 -23.20 37.99
N LEU A 184 -21.86 -23.40 39.33
CA LEU A 184 -22.05 -24.71 39.98
C LEU A 184 -23.40 -25.38 39.68
N ILE A 185 -24.43 -24.58 39.38
CA ILE A 185 -25.73 -25.01 38.85
C ILE A 185 -26.10 -23.96 37.80
N PRO A 186 -25.81 -24.17 36.50
CA PRO A 186 -26.07 -23.18 35.48
C PRO A 186 -27.57 -23.07 35.18
N THR A 187 -28.02 -21.86 34.82
CA THR A 187 -29.44 -21.58 34.55
C THR A 187 -29.91 -22.15 33.20
N GLU A 188 -28.99 -22.25 32.24
CA GLU A 188 -29.12 -22.87 30.92
C GLU A 188 -27.78 -23.59 30.65
N LYS A 189 -27.79 -24.77 30.00
CA LYS A 189 -26.53 -25.50 29.78
C LYS A 189 -25.63 -24.79 28.76
N PRO A 190 -24.30 -24.93 28.82
CA PRO A 190 -23.39 -24.37 27.81
C PRO A 190 -23.78 -24.75 26.37
N GLU A 191 -24.23 -25.98 26.13
CA GLU A 191 -24.62 -26.47 24.80
C GLU A 191 -25.96 -25.86 24.34
N ASP A 192 -26.88 -25.60 25.27
CA ASP A 192 -28.16 -24.93 25.01
C ASP A 192 -27.93 -23.45 24.65
N VAL A 193 -27.04 -22.76 25.37
CA VAL A 193 -26.60 -21.38 25.04
C VAL A 193 -25.97 -21.31 23.64
N VAL A 194 -25.07 -22.25 23.31
CA VAL A 194 -24.48 -22.34 21.96
C VAL A 194 -25.57 -22.55 20.90
N ARG A 195 -26.51 -23.47 21.11
CA ARG A 195 -27.60 -23.72 20.17
C ARG A 195 -28.45 -22.46 19.96
N ARG A 196 -28.80 -21.75 21.03
CA ARG A 196 -29.58 -20.50 21.01
C ARG A 196 -28.93 -19.40 20.14
N TYR A 197 -27.60 -19.26 20.19
CA TYR A 197 -26.88 -18.32 19.31
C TYR A 197 -26.65 -18.85 17.89
N ARG A 198 -26.54 -20.18 17.69
CA ARG A 198 -26.52 -20.81 16.36
C ARG A 198 -27.84 -20.61 15.61
N GLU A 199 -28.97 -20.67 16.31
CA GLU A 199 -30.31 -20.39 15.77
C GLU A 199 -30.51 -18.92 15.35
N LEU A 200 -29.62 -18.02 15.76
CA LEU A 200 -29.54 -16.63 15.29
C LEU A 200 -28.63 -16.46 14.06
N GLY A 201 -28.14 -17.56 13.46
CA GLY A 201 -27.28 -17.52 12.26
C GLY A 201 -25.82 -17.12 12.51
N LEU A 202 -25.43 -16.87 13.76
CA LEU A 202 -24.11 -16.33 14.09
C LEU A 202 -22.96 -17.32 13.80
N PRO A 203 -21.81 -16.85 13.26
CA PRO A 203 -20.67 -17.69 12.94
C PRO A 203 -19.81 -18.01 14.18
N LEU A 204 -20.36 -18.78 15.12
CA LEU A 204 -19.72 -19.11 16.41
C LEU A 204 -18.34 -19.77 16.30
N ALA A 205 -18.02 -20.40 15.16
CA ALA A 205 -16.73 -21.02 14.89
C ALA A 205 -15.59 -20.03 14.57
N GLU A 206 -15.90 -18.76 14.27
CA GLU A 206 -14.91 -17.75 13.87
C GLU A 206 -14.22 -17.06 15.05
N LEU A 207 -14.65 -17.32 16.30
CA LEU A 207 -13.98 -16.79 17.49
C LEU A 207 -12.82 -17.69 17.92
N HIS A 208 -11.67 -17.05 18.17
CA HIS A 208 -10.53 -17.65 18.87
C HIS A 208 -10.77 -17.79 20.40
N ASN A 209 -11.97 -18.25 20.81
CA ASN A 209 -12.29 -18.57 22.20
C ASN A 209 -12.38 -20.09 22.38
N ALA A 210 -11.41 -20.67 23.09
CA ALA A 210 -11.30 -22.12 23.26
C ALA A 210 -12.51 -22.74 24.00
N THR A 211 -13.11 -22.05 24.98
CA THR A 211 -14.28 -22.56 25.71
C THR A 211 -15.52 -22.61 24.81
N LEU A 212 -15.75 -21.56 24.02
CA LEU A 212 -16.84 -21.52 23.04
C LEU A 212 -16.63 -22.59 21.95
N ALA A 213 -15.43 -22.70 21.40
CA ALA A 213 -15.09 -23.67 20.36
C ALA A 213 -15.24 -25.12 20.84
N ASN A 214 -14.76 -25.44 22.06
CA ASN A 214 -14.93 -26.78 22.65
C ASN A 214 -16.41 -27.10 22.94
N THR A 215 -17.19 -26.12 23.40
CA THR A 215 -18.62 -26.30 23.66
C THR A 215 -19.40 -26.48 22.35
N LEU A 216 -19.04 -25.74 21.30
CA LEU A 216 -19.59 -25.90 19.95
C LEU A 216 -19.29 -27.28 19.38
N ALA A 217 -18.04 -27.73 19.42
CA ALA A 217 -17.63 -29.06 18.97
C ALA A 217 -18.33 -30.18 19.77
N THR A 218 -18.55 -29.99 21.07
CA THR A 218 -19.29 -30.94 21.93
C THR A 218 -20.77 -31.00 21.53
N ALA A 219 -21.42 -29.84 21.36
CA ALA A 219 -22.82 -29.76 20.94
C ALA A 219 -23.04 -30.30 19.51
N GLU A 220 -22.08 -30.14 18.61
CA GLU A 220 -22.09 -30.75 17.27
C GLU A 220 -21.89 -32.27 17.36
N ALA A 221 -20.94 -32.76 18.16
CA ALA A 221 -20.71 -34.18 18.34
C ALA A 221 -21.93 -34.92 18.96
N ASP A 222 -22.57 -34.34 19.98
CA ASP A 222 -23.80 -34.92 20.56
C ASP A 222 -24.99 -34.88 19.60
N TYR A 223 -25.08 -33.86 18.74
CA TYR A 223 -26.11 -33.79 17.71
C TYR A 223 -25.87 -34.82 16.58
N VAL A 224 -24.64 -34.93 16.07
CA VAL A 224 -24.24 -35.96 15.07
C VAL A 224 -24.45 -37.36 15.64
N LYS A 225 -24.08 -37.60 16.90
CA LYS A 225 -24.37 -38.84 17.62
C LYS A 225 -25.87 -39.13 17.69
N THR A 226 -26.70 -38.12 17.95
CA THR A 226 -28.16 -38.29 17.93
C THR A 226 -28.68 -38.71 16.54
N LEU A 227 -28.06 -38.24 15.45
CA LEU A 227 -28.36 -38.71 14.09
C LEU A 227 -27.85 -40.14 13.84
N PHE A 228 -26.71 -40.53 14.42
CA PHE A 228 -26.18 -41.89 14.33
C PHE A 228 -27.06 -42.88 15.11
N ASP A 229 -27.52 -42.53 16.31
CA ASP A 229 -28.44 -43.33 17.10
C ASP A 229 -29.79 -43.54 16.37
N GLN A 230 -30.27 -42.54 15.62
CA GLN A 230 -31.41 -42.68 14.71
C GLN A 230 -31.12 -43.63 13.53
N ALA A 231 -29.91 -43.55 12.93
CA ALA A 231 -29.52 -44.45 11.85
C ALA A 231 -29.39 -45.91 12.33
N VAL A 232 -28.89 -46.13 13.56
CA VAL A 232 -28.89 -47.45 14.22
C VAL A 232 -30.33 -47.95 14.41
N HIS A 233 -31.23 -47.12 14.94
CA HIS A 233 -32.64 -47.50 15.13
C HIS A 233 -33.32 -47.92 13.81
N VAL A 234 -33.09 -47.18 12.73
CA VAL A 234 -33.59 -47.52 11.39
C VAL A 234 -33.00 -48.85 10.88
N VAL A 235 -31.72 -49.12 11.13
CA VAL A 235 -31.08 -50.39 10.75
C VAL A 235 -31.61 -51.58 11.56
N GLU A 236 -31.91 -51.39 12.84
CA GLU A 236 -32.56 -52.43 13.68
C GLU A 236 -34.01 -52.69 13.24
N GLU A 237 -34.84 -51.65 13.06
CA GLU A 237 -36.24 -51.78 12.57
C GLU A 237 -36.34 -52.40 11.16
N ALA A 238 -35.26 -52.41 10.38
CA ALA A 238 -35.22 -52.95 9.03
C ALA A 238 -34.77 -54.42 8.93
N LYS A 239 -34.35 -55.06 10.03
CA LYS A 239 -33.94 -56.47 10.01
C LYS A 239 -35.10 -57.41 9.66
N ASP A 240 -36.29 -57.13 10.18
CA ASP A 240 -37.49 -57.95 10.00
C ASP A 240 -38.37 -57.51 8.80
N LEU A 241 -37.85 -56.61 7.96
CA LEU A 241 -38.60 -55.92 6.88
C LEU A 241 -39.13 -56.87 5.78
N SER A 242 -38.62 -58.10 5.70
CA SER A 242 -38.99 -59.06 4.64
C SER A 242 -40.38 -59.67 4.77
N GLU A 243 -41.01 -59.62 5.96
CA GLU A 243 -42.30 -60.28 6.23
C GLU A 243 -43.36 -59.34 6.84
N SER A 244 -43.02 -58.08 7.11
CA SER A 244 -43.91 -57.12 7.81
C SER A 244 -44.91 -56.41 6.90
N ALA A 245 -46.15 -56.27 7.39
CA ALA A 245 -47.17 -55.41 6.78
C ALA A 245 -46.84 -53.91 6.92
N ASP A 246 -46.07 -53.53 7.95
CA ASP A 246 -45.81 -52.15 8.37
C ASP A 246 -44.55 -51.53 7.71
N TRP A 247 -44.09 -52.06 6.57
CA TRP A 247 -42.88 -51.56 5.88
C TRP A 247 -42.88 -50.04 5.61
N GLN A 248 -44.07 -49.43 5.48
CA GLN A 248 -44.25 -47.98 5.33
C GLN A 248 -43.84 -47.18 6.57
N LYS A 249 -43.88 -47.77 7.77
CA LYS A 249 -43.39 -47.15 9.01
C LYS A 249 -41.86 -47.06 9.00
N THR A 250 -41.19 -48.18 8.75
CA THR A 250 -39.72 -48.24 8.64
C THR A 250 -39.22 -47.38 7.47
N GLU A 251 -39.98 -47.30 6.38
CA GLU A 251 -39.69 -46.36 5.30
C GLU A 251 -39.77 -44.89 5.75
N GLN A 252 -40.81 -44.49 6.47
CA GLN A 252 -40.93 -43.12 6.97
C GLN A 252 -39.80 -42.77 7.95
N ALA A 253 -39.38 -43.72 8.80
CA ALA A 253 -38.22 -43.57 9.67
C ALA A 253 -36.91 -43.44 8.86
N TYR A 254 -36.70 -44.31 7.87
CA TYR A 254 -35.56 -44.24 6.96
C TYR A 254 -35.50 -42.90 6.22
N LEU A 255 -36.60 -42.44 5.61
CA LEU A 255 -36.64 -41.19 4.86
C LEU A 255 -36.43 -39.95 5.75
N ALA A 256 -36.93 -39.99 7.00
CA ALA A 256 -36.67 -38.93 7.97
C ALA A 256 -35.19 -38.88 8.38
N CYS A 257 -34.58 -40.04 8.64
CA CYS A 257 -33.16 -40.16 9.00
C CYS A 257 -32.24 -39.78 7.83
N ASP A 258 -32.50 -40.29 6.62
CA ASP A 258 -31.75 -39.99 5.39
C ASP A 258 -31.76 -38.49 5.07
N TYR A 259 -32.91 -37.81 5.28
CA TYR A 259 -33.03 -36.35 5.15
C TYR A 259 -32.27 -35.58 6.23
N ALA A 260 -32.33 -36.02 7.49
CA ALA A 260 -31.60 -35.39 8.59
C ALA A 260 -30.07 -35.56 8.46
N LEU A 261 -29.61 -36.72 7.99
CA LEU A 261 -28.20 -37.00 7.66
C LEU A 261 -27.71 -36.22 6.44
N ALA A 262 -28.59 -35.93 5.48
CA ALA A 262 -28.26 -35.15 4.29
C ALA A 262 -28.11 -33.65 4.59
N ILE A 263 -29.11 -33.02 5.24
CA ILE A 263 -29.08 -31.58 5.57
C ILE A 263 -27.91 -31.22 6.48
N ASN A 264 -27.56 -32.12 7.41
CA ASN A 264 -26.44 -31.92 8.34
C ASN A 264 -25.11 -32.51 7.84
N GLN A 265 -25.04 -33.00 6.59
CA GLN A 265 -23.87 -33.61 5.93
C GLN A 265 -23.27 -34.87 6.60
N ALA A 266 -23.69 -35.20 7.82
CA ALA A 266 -23.23 -36.32 8.67
C ALA A 266 -23.32 -37.73 8.04
N ARG A 267 -23.98 -37.92 6.88
CA ARG A 267 -23.92 -39.18 6.12
C ARG A 267 -22.49 -39.61 5.81
N GLY A 268 -21.59 -38.65 5.54
CA GLY A 268 -20.17 -38.89 5.28
C GLY A 268 -19.38 -39.34 6.52
N GLU A 269 -19.90 -39.10 7.71
CA GLU A 269 -19.25 -39.34 9.01
C GLU A 269 -19.71 -40.67 9.65
N LEU A 270 -20.83 -41.24 9.22
CA LEU A 270 -21.35 -42.53 9.69
C LEU A 270 -20.26 -43.62 9.68
N PRO A 271 -20.05 -44.37 10.78
CA PRO A 271 -19.15 -45.52 10.81
C PRO A 271 -19.42 -46.48 9.65
N ARG A 272 -18.36 -46.99 9.02
CA ARG A 272 -18.46 -47.76 7.75
C ARG A 272 -19.49 -48.89 7.81
N GLU A 273 -19.47 -49.69 8.87
CA GLU A 273 -20.44 -50.79 9.04
C GLU A 273 -21.89 -50.30 9.15
N LEU A 274 -22.13 -49.19 9.85
CA LEU A 274 -23.45 -48.58 9.96
C LEU A 274 -23.93 -48.03 8.60
N ARG A 275 -23.03 -47.41 7.83
CA ARG A 275 -23.29 -46.93 6.46
C ARG A 275 -23.62 -48.07 5.50
N ASP A 276 -22.77 -49.09 5.45
CA ASP A 276 -22.96 -50.30 4.65
C ASP A 276 -24.29 -50.99 5.01
N ASN A 277 -24.73 -50.93 6.27
CA ASN A 277 -26.03 -51.46 6.70
C ASN A 277 -27.21 -50.54 6.33
N PHE A 278 -27.08 -49.23 6.49
CA PHE A 278 -28.11 -48.25 6.09
C PHE A 278 -28.40 -48.30 4.57
N GLU A 279 -27.40 -48.57 3.75
CA GLU A 279 -27.54 -48.78 2.30
C GLU A 279 -28.21 -50.12 1.94
N LYS A 280 -28.07 -51.17 2.79
CA LYS A 280 -28.87 -52.40 2.66
C LYS A 280 -30.34 -52.13 2.95
N VAL A 281 -30.66 -51.31 3.95
CA VAL A 281 -32.04 -50.87 4.25
C VAL A 281 -32.65 -50.13 3.05
N ALA A 282 -31.91 -49.16 2.47
CA ALA A 282 -32.31 -48.47 1.25
C ALA A 282 -32.59 -49.45 0.09
N THR A 283 -31.73 -50.46 -0.08
CA THR A 283 -31.86 -51.50 -1.10
C THR A 283 -33.09 -52.39 -0.88
N GLN A 284 -33.38 -52.79 0.36
CA GLN A 284 -34.56 -53.59 0.73
C GLN A 284 -35.85 -52.78 0.52
N LEU A 285 -35.91 -51.57 1.06
CA LEU A 285 -37.04 -50.64 0.88
C LEU A 285 -37.30 -50.37 -0.61
N SER A 286 -36.26 -50.13 -1.41
CA SER A 286 -36.39 -49.89 -2.86
C SER A 286 -37.02 -51.08 -3.60
N ARG A 287 -36.69 -52.32 -3.23
CA ARG A 287 -37.31 -53.54 -3.80
C ARG A 287 -38.79 -53.66 -3.42
N ILE A 288 -39.12 -53.43 -2.15
CA ILE A 288 -40.52 -53.48 -1.65
C ILE A 288 -41.35 -52.38 -2.30
N ARG A 289 -40.84 -51.14 -2.29
CA ARG A 289 -41.44 -49.96 -2.94
C ARG A 289 -41.66 -50.20 -4.43
N SER A 290 -40.66 -50.72 -5.15
CA SER A 290 -40.77 -51.00 -6.59
C SER A 290 -41.88 -52.01 -6.90
N LYS A 291 -42.01 -53.10 -6.12
CA LYS A 291 -43.12 -54.07 -6.27
C LYS A 291 -44.49 -53.42 -6.01
N PHE A 292 -44.59 -52.59 -4.98
CA PHE A 292 -45.83 -51.88 -4.61
C PHE A 292 -46.22 -50.81 -5.65
N GLU A 293 -45.28 -49.95 -6.06
CA GLU A 293 -45.51 -48.91 -7.06
C GLU A 293 -45.69 -49.45 -8.47
N SER A 294 -45.03 -50.54 -8.84
CA SER A 294 -45.32 -51.23 -10.10
C SER A 294 -46.78 -51.73 -10.10
N SER A 295 -47.21 -52.31 -8.98
CA SER A 295 -48.60 -52.76 -8.81
C SER A 295 -49.61 -51.61 -8.95
N ILE A 296 -49.29 -50.43 -8.40
CA ILE A 296 -50.10 -49.22 -8.55
C ILE A 296 -50.00 -48.63 -9.97
N SER A 297 -48.81 -48.54 -10.57
CA SER A 297 -48.59 -48.02 -11.93
C SER A 297 -49.43 -48.79 -12.93
N ILE A 298 -49.55 -50.10 -12.70
CA ILE A 298 -50.41 -51.01 -13.44
C ILE A 298 -51.90 -50.65 -13.21
N ARG A 299 -52.41 -50.53 -11.97
CA ARG A 299 -53.82 -50.11 -11.71
C ARG A 299 -54.15 -48.70 -12.24
N ILE A 300 -53.20 -47.76 -12.16
CA ILE A 300 -53.31 -46.42 -12.77
C ILE A 300 -53.38 -46.55 -14.27
N ALA A 301 -52.44 -47.27 -14.88
CA ALA A 301 -52.46 -47.52 -16.31
C ALA A 301 -53.83 -48.13 -16.65
N ILE A 302 -54.27 -49.22 -16.03
CA ILE A 302 -55.59 -49.83 -16.21
C ILE A 302 -56.77 -48.86 -16.12
N GLY A 303 -56.84 -47.99 -15.11
CA GLY A 303 -57.91 -46.98 -14.97
C GLY A 303 -57.83 -45.89 -16.04
N GLU A 304 -56.62 -45.38 -16.28
CA GLU A 304 -56.36 -44.57 -17.45
C GLU A 304 -56.62 -45.34 -18.77
N LEU A 305 -56.68 -46.67 -18.80
CA LEU A 305 -57.03 -47.46 -19.97
C LEU A 305 -58.53 -47.76 -20.05
N ARG A 306 -59.35 -47.22 -19.14
CA ARG A 306 -60.81 -47.42 -19.09
C ARG A 306 -61.62 -46.12 -19.06
N ASP A 307 -61.17 -45.11 -18.33
CA ASP A 307 -61.90 -43.86 -18.15
C ASP A 307 -61.43 -42.77 -19.13
N GLY A 308 -62.33 -42.29 -19.99
CA GLY A 308 -61.98 -41.55 -21.21
C GLY A 308 -61.32 -40.16 -21.04
N LEU A 309 -61.01 -39.73 -19.82
CA LEU A 309 -60.83 -38.32 -19.48
C LEU A 309 -59.39 -37.89 -19.13
N VAL A 310 -59.25 -36.58 -18.97
CA VAL A 310 -58.03 -35.83 -19.24
C VAL A 310 -57.48 -35.20 -17.95
N HIS A 311 -56.15 -35.19 -17.81
CA HIS A 311 -55.47 -34.12 -17.08
C HIS A 311 -54.79 -33.18 -18.09
N LYS A 312 -55.26 -31.92 -18.05
CA LYS A 312 -55.16 -30.79 -18.99
C LYS A 312 -54.11 -30.94 -20.13
N GLY A 313 -54.58 -31.14 -21.38
CA GLY A 313 -53.79 -30.89 -22.60
C GLY A 313 -53.78 -31.99 -23.69
N LYS A 314 -54.63 -31.81 -24.74
CA LYS A 314 -54.80 -32.62 -25.98
C LYS A 314 -55.05 -34.14 -25.78
N PRO A 315 -55.61 -34.86 -26.78
CA PRO A 315 -55.68 -36.33 -26.75
C PRO A 315 -54.48 -36.92 -27.49
N VAL A 316 -53.46 -37.38 -26.77
CA VAL A 316 -52.40 -38.15 -27.43
C VAL A 316 -53.04 -39.42 -27.98
N LYS A 317 -52.69 -39.80 -29.22
CA LYS A 317 -53.00 -41.11 -29.85
C LYS A 317 -52.27 -42.23 -29.14
N LEU A 318 -52.12 -42.16 -27.83
CA LEU A 318 -51.25 -43.03 -27.12
C LEU A 318 -51.98 -44.39 -27.07
N ALA A 319 -52.26 -45.09 -28.18
CA ALA A 319 -52.04 -46.52 -28.28
C ALA A 319 -50.71 -46.91 -27.61
N ASN A 320 -49.78 -45.96 -27.44
CA ASN A 320 -48.70 -45.99 -26.47
C ASN A 320 -49.06 -45.85 -24.94
N ARG A 321 -50.32 -45.77 -24.44
CA ARG A 321 -50.70 -46.09 -23.03
C ARG A 321 -51.16 -47.58 -23.00
N VAL A 322 -51.61 -48.16 -24.14
CA VAL A 322 -51.63 -49.63 -24.39
C VAL A 322 -50.20 -50.14 -24.32
N ALA A 323 -49.28 -49.53 -25.08
CA ALA A 323 -47.85 -49.85 -24.98
C ALA A 323 -47.31 -49.55 -23.58
N LYS A 324 -47.71 -48.46 -22.91
CA LYS A 324 -47.31 -48.20 -21.51
C LYS A 324 -47.71 -49.33 -20.56
N LEU A 325 -48.94 -49.83 -20.58
CA LEU A 325 -49.30 -50.98 -19.74
C LEU A 325 -48.48 -52.23 -20.10
N LYS A 326 -48.16 -52.42 -21.39
CA LYS A 326 -47.36 -53.55 -21.86
C LYS A 326 -45.88 -53.44 -21.49
N SER A 327 -45.37 -52.22 -21.45
CA SER A 327 -44.05 -51.88 -20.92
C SER A 327 -44.01 -52.12 -19.41
N LEU A 328 -45.02 -51.64 -18.66
CA LEU A 328 -45.14 -51.84 -17.21
C LEU A 328 -45.27 -53.33 -16.80
N GLU A 329 -46.06 -54.13 -17.51
CA GLU A 329 -46.19 -55.59 -17.29
C GLU A 329 -44.86 -56.32 -17.57
N SER A 330 -44.18 -55.94 -18.66
CA SER A 330 -42.84 -56.44 -19.05
C SER A 330 -41.74 -56.01 -18.07
N GLN A 331 -41.84 -54.80 -17.52
CA GLN A 331 -40.91 -54.27 -16.53
C GLN A 331 -41.08 -54.95 -15.17
N ALA A 332 -42.32 -55.08 -14.69
CA ALA A 332 -42.67 -55.74 -13.43
C ALA A 332 -42.18 -57.19 -13.35
N THR A 333 -42.29 -57.91 -14.46
CA THR A 333 -41.81 -59.31 -14.56
C THR A 333 -40.28 -59.40 -14.67
N LYS A 334 -39.61 -58.46 -15.35
CA LYS A 334 -38.14 -58.40 -15.45
C LYS A 334 -37.44 -58.01 -14.15
N THR A 335 -38.08 -57.23 -13.27
CA THR A 335 -37.52 -56.84 -11.96
C THR A 335 -37.64 -57.95 -10.89
N GLY A 336 -38.06 -59.16 -11.25
CA GLY A 336 -38.19 -60.31 -10.33
C GLY A 336 -39.39 -60.23 -9.37
N SER A 337 -40.16 -59.15 -9.45
CA SER A 337 -41.37 -58.93 -8.67
C SER A 337 -42.55 -59.74 -9.23
N GLN A 338 -42.97 -60.78 -8.51
CA GLN A 338 -44.24 -61.47 -8.79
C GLN A 338 -45.41 -60.47 -8.73
N ILE A 339 -46.08 -60.27 -9.86
CA ILE A 339 -47.32 -59.48 -9.97
C ILE A 339 -48.42 -60.21 -9.17
N PRO A 340 -49.10 -59.55 -8.20
CA PRO A 340 -50.21 -60.13 -7.45
C PRO A 340 -51.30 -60.75 -8.36
N ALA A 341 -51.89 -61.86 -7.93
CA ALA A 341 -52.79 -62.65 -8.76
C ALA A 341 -54.07 -61.89 -9.17
N ASP A 342 -54.62 -61.08 -8.26
CA ASP A 342 -55.75 -60.18 -8.51
C ASP A 342 -55.40 -59.12 -9.58
N LEU A 343 -54.21 -58.54 -9.48
CA LEU A 343 -53.74 -57.53 -10.43
C LEU A 343 -53.54 -58.08 -11.84
N GLN A 344 -53.15 -59.35 -11.97
CA GLN A 344 -53.05 -60.03 -13.26
C GLN A 344 -54.42 -60.21 -13.96
N GLU A 345 -55.53 -60.14 -13.23
CA GLU A 345 -56.88 -60.14 -13.83
C GLU A 345 -57.27 -58.74 -14.31
N GLU A 346 -56.92 -57.69 -13.54
CA GLU A 346 -57.18 -56.30 -13.93
C GLU A 346 -56.40 -55.87 -15.19
N ILE A 347 -55.11 -56.27 -15.33
CA ILE A 347 -54.26 -55.98 -16.50
C ILE A 347 -54.95 -56.38 -17.81
N LYS A 348 -55.38 -57.64 -17.87
CA LYS A 348 -55.97 -58.26 -19.07
C LYS A 348 -57.20 -57.50 -19.56
N ALA A 349 -57.92 -56.84 -18.65
CA ALA A 349 -59.20 -56.23 -18.90
C ALA A 349 -59.15 -54.71 -19.18
N ALA A 350 -58.01 -54.15 -19.63
CA ALA A 350 -57.78 -52.69 -19.73
C ALA A 350 -57.28 -52.10 -21.09
N TYR A 351 -55.98 -51.89 -21.32
CA TYR A 351 -55.30 -51.50 -22.59
C TYR A 351 -55.80 -50.23 -23.57
N THR A 352 -55.65 -48.80 -23.29
CA THR A 352 -55.73 -47.28 -23.99
C THR A 352 -54.62 -45.94 -23.97
N PHE A 353 -54.58 -44.50 -23.53
CA PHE A 353 -53.58 -43.14 -23.77
C PHE A 353 -52.82 -41.73 -22.89
N ALA A 354 -51.46 -41.14 -22.75
CA ALA A 354 -50.66 -40.03 -21.71
C ALA A 354 -49.88 -38.43 -21.74
N LYS A 355 -48.65 -37.84 -21.10
CA LYS A 355 -48.11 -36.34 -20.49
C LYS A 355 -46.66 -35.31 -20.61
N ARG A 356 -46.03 -34.31 -19.68
CA ARG A 356 -45.04 -32.93 -19.79
C ARG A 356 -43.91 -32.14 -18.66
N LYS A 357 -43.08 -30.87 -18.70
CA LYS A 357 -41.67 -30.18 -17.98
C LYS A 357 -41.13 -28.56 -17.44
N ARG A 358 -39.92 -28.05 -16.69
CA ARG A 358 -39.11 -26.57 -16.38
C ARG A 358 -37.77 -26.06 -15.30
N LEU A 359 -37.04 -24.76 -15.07
CA LEU A 359 -35.52 -24.15 -14.56
C LEU A 359 -34.93 -22.86 -13.44
N PRO A 360 -33.56 -22.31 -13.10
CA PRO A 360 -32.73 -21.33 -11.96
C PRO A 360 -31.44 -20.05 -11.96
N LEU A 361 -30.58 -19.39 -10.91
CA LEU A 361 -29.54 -18.01 -10.71
C LEU A 361 -28.18 -17.54 -9.59
N TYR A 362 -27.34 -16.28 -9.40
CA TYR A 362 -26.35 -15.46 -8.22
C TYR A 362 -24.85 -14.42 -8.19
N GLY A 363 -24.12 -13.61 -7.12
CA GLY A 363 -22.65 -12.70 -6.91
C GLY A 363 -21.96 -11.49 -5.73
N GLY A 364 -20.60 -10.84 -5.52
CA GLY A 364 -19.86 -9.63 -4.50
C GLY A 364 -18.21 -8.93 -4.21
N ALA A 365 -17.62 -7.80 -3.38
CA ALA A 365 -16.07 -7.07 -3.04
C ALA A 365 -15.43 -5.76 -1.94
N ALA A 366 -14.05 -5.19 -1.60
CA ALA A 366 -13.35 -3.92 -0.62
C ALA A 366 -11.67 -3.25 -0.32
N ALA A 367 -11.10 -2.06 0.46
CA ALA A 367 -9.54 -1.37 0.83
C ALA A 367 -8.91 0.02 1.86
N ILE A 368 -7.52 0.53 2.27
CA ILE A 368 -6.80 1.86 3.16
C ILE A 368 -5.07 2.36 3.48
N VAL A 369 -4.09 3.33 4.17
CA VAL A 369 -3.54 4.69 5.12
C VAL A 369 -1.82 5.27 5.43
N VAL A 370 -0.85 6.25 6.12
CA VAL A 370 -0.25 7.61 7.09
C VAL A 370 1.46 8.24 7.28
N VAL A 371 2.45 9.20 7.97
CA VAL A 371 3.10 10.41 9.08
C VAL A 371 4.66 11.35 9.04
N GLY A 372 5.69 12.26 9.76
CA GLY A 372 6.42 13.28 10.98
C GLY A 372 8.03 14.13 10.98
N LEU A 373 9.07 15.00 11.73
CA LEU A 373 9.71 16.16 12.86
C LEU A 373 11.43 16.77 13.08
N LEU A 374 12.42 17.69 13.81
CA LEU A 374 13.06 19.10 14.66
C LEU A 374 14.80 19.55 15.10
N VAL A 375 15.83 20.58 15.61
CA VAL A 375 16.54 22.12 16.09
C VAL A 375 18.26 22.54 16.62
N SER A 376 19.30 23.59 17.11
CA SER A 376 19.99 25.14 17.56
C SER A 376 21.67 25.73 18.08
N PHE A 377 22.34 27.05 18.49
CA PHE A 377 23.94 27.76 18.82
C PHE A 377 24.56 29.22 19.76
N THR A 378 25.74 30.14 20.16
CA THR A 378 27.39 30.79 20.25
C THR A 378 28.24 32.09 21.26
N LEU A 379 29.61 32.78 21.31
CA LEU A 379 30.59 33.89 22.30
C LEU A 379 32.11 34.91 22.02
N ILE A 380 33.19 35.85 22.60
CA ILE A 380 34.03 36.95 23.71
C ILE A 380 35.61 37.89 23.52
N GLN A 381 36.70 38.85 24.10
CA GLN A 381 37.56 39.93 25.21
C GLN A 381 39.04 41.02 24.94
N LYS A 382 40.14 41.97 25.52
CA LYS A 382 41.05 42.96 26.67
C LYS A 382 42.51 44.11 26.53
N GLY A 383 43.35 45.00 27.47
CA GLY A 383 44.77 46.08 27.46
C GLY A 383 45.63 47.14 28.68
N LYS A 384 46.82 48.09 29.03
CA LYS A 384 48.30 49.06 28.84
C LYS A 384 49.32 50.15 29.92
N GLU A 385 50.41 51.24 29.75
CA GLU A 385 51.81 51.97 30.58
C GLU A 385 52.60 53.61 30.92
N ARG A 386 54.03 54.14 31.23
CA ARG A 386 54.84 55.53 31.98
C ARG A 386 56.51 56.34 31.93
N LYS A 387 57.23 57.50 32.67
CA LYS A 387 58.78 58.37 32.70
C LYS A 387 59.47 59.84 33.54
N ALA A 388 60.76 60.65 33.45
CA ALA A 388 61.56 62.03 34.15
C ALA A 388 63.28 62.56 34.51
N ALA A 389 63.98 63.88 34.88
CA ALA A 389 65.58 64.56 35.15
C ALA A 389 66.31 66.08 35.90
N GLU A 390 67.70 66.69 35.98
CA GLU A 390 68.67 67.83 36.90
C GLU A 390 70.06 69.03 36.65
N ALA A 391 71.01 69.87 37.54
CA ALA A 391 72.18 71.19 37.43
C ALA A 391 73.58 71.91 38.42
N LEU A 392 74.49 73.15 38.33
CA LEU A 392 75.94 73.85 39.07
C LEU A 392 76.78 75.50 39.20
N GLN A 393 78.10 76.03 39.79
CA GLN A 393 78.96 77.56 40.08
C GLN A 393 80.66 78.08 40.56
N ALA A 394 81.43 79.41 40.67
CA ALA A 394 82.95 80.05 41.28
C ALA A 394 83.80 81.68 41.34
N GLU A 395 85.05 82.25 42.03
CA GLU A 395 85.83 83.79 42.36
C GLU A 395 87.51 84.41 42.84
N ALA A 396 88.25 85.77 42.95
CA ALA A 396 89.77 86.43 43.53
C ALA A 396 90.59 88.10 43.81
N LEU A 397 92.02 88.71 43.83
CA LEU A 397 92.86 90.23 43.67
C LEU A 397 93.11 90.76 42.24
N ALA A 398 93.33 89.84 41.36
CA ALA A 398 92.11 89.18 40.99
C ALA A 398 90.67 89.74 41.45
N ALA A 399 90.48 90.91 42.11
CA ALA A 399 89.70 92.06 41.67
C ALA A 399 90.39 92.62 40.40
N LEU A 400 90.85 93.88 40.31
CA LEU A 400 91.27 94.51 39.03
C LEU A 400 91.94 93.60 37.96
N GLN A 401 92.97 92.81 38.27
CA GLN A 401 93.60 91.89 37.29
C GLN A 401 92.82 90.58 36.99
N ALA A 402 91.89 90.17 37.84
CA ALA A 402 90.87 89.15 37.52
C ALA A 402 89.46 89.72 37.51
N VAL A 403 89.37 91.00 37.20
CA VAL A 403 88.19 91.74 36.78
C VAL A 403 88.37 92.10 35.31
N GLU A 404 89.60 92.42 34.89
CA GLU A 404 90.09 92.08 33.54
C GLU A 404 89.76 90.61 33.20
N GLN A 405 90.14 89.63 34.04
CA GLN A 405 89.75 88.22 33.81
C GLN A 405 88.31 87.87 34.20
N SER A 406 87.58 88.65 35.03
CA SER A 406 86.14 88.35 35.27
C SER A 406 85.32 88.66 34.03
N SER A 407 85.84 89.53 33.16
CA SER A 407 85.16 89.99 31.95
C SER A 407 83.79 90.61 32.26
N GLN A 408 83.57 91.19 33.45
CA GLN A 408 82.31 91.83 33.81
C GLN A 408 82.43 93.35 33.68
N THR A 409 81.74 93.99 32.73
CA THR A 409 81.79 95.46 32.57
C THR A 409 81.36 96.23 33.80
N SER A 410 80.42 95.72 34.59
CA SER A 410 79.95 96.30 35.84
C SER A 410 80.93 96.11 36.99
N GLN A 411 81.69 95.00 37.06
CA GLN A 411 82.82 94.92 38.00
C GLN A 411 84.04 95.67 37.50
N VAL A 412 84.25 95.79 36.19
CA VAL A 412 85.29 96.61 35.58
C VAL A 412 84.97 98.08 35.86
N GLN A 413 83.73 98.52 35.68
CA GLN A 413 83.26 99.86 36.06
C GLN A 413 83.22 100.04 37.57
N GLU A 414 82.76 99.08 38.38
CA GLU A 414 82.77 99.20 39.85
C GLU A 414 84.19 99.13 40.40
N ALA A 415 85.12 98.38 39.82
CA ALA A 415 86.51 98.40 40.24
C ALA A 415 87.21 99.67 39.73
N ILE A 416 86.92 100.13 38.51
CA ILE A 416 87.33 101.45 38.03
C ILE A 416 86.70 102.57 38.86
N GLN A 417 85.52 102.41 39.48
CA GLN A 417 84.84 103.40 40.33
C GLN A 417 85.26 103.34 41.82
N GLN A 418 85.22 102.16 42.44
CA GLN A 418 85.63 101.88 43.82
C GLN A 418 87.13 102.11 44.00
N TRP A 419 87.92 101.67 43.03
CA TRP A 419 89.32 102.04 42.91
C TRP A 419 89.53 103.23 41.97
N GLN A 420 88.52 104.01 41.56
CA GLN A 420 88.73 105.32 40.87
C GLN A 420 89.58 106.21 41.75
N ALA A 421 89.29 106.15 43.06
CA ALA A 421 90.07 106.78 44.09
C ALA A 421 91.56 106.43 44.00
N GLU A 422 91.97 105.25 43.51
CA GLU A 422 93.37 104.83 43.36
C GLU A 422 93.85 104.83 41.89
N ILE A 423 92.94 104.80 40.91
CA ILE A 423 93.16 104.79 39.45
C ILE A 423 93.35 106.22 38.93
N ASP A 424 92.49 107.17 39.30
CA ASP A 424 92.71 108.61 39.04
C ASP A 424 93.96 109.13 39.77
N LYS A 425 94.41 108.43 40.83
CA LYS A 425 95.68 108.69 41.53
C LYS A 425 96.90 108.02 40.89
N THR A 426 96.73 107.02 40.02
CA THR A 426 97.89 106.37 39.36
C THR A 426 98.34 107.15 38.12
N GLN A 427 99.61 107.00 37.76
CA GLN A 427 100.19 107.79 36.67
C GLN A 427 99.70 107.27 35.29
N PRO A 428 99.40 108.17 34.32
CA PRO A 428 99.12 107.76 32.96
C PRO A 428 100.26 106.90 32.39
N GLY A 429 99.95 105.70 31.91
CA GLY A 429 100.95 104.72 31.45
C GLY A 429 101.54 103.78 32.52
N SER A 430 101.01 103.78 33.75
CA SER A 430 101.33 102.75 34.77
C SER A 430 100.46 101.51 34.60
N GLU A 431 100.90 100.34 35.09
CA GLU A 431 100.21 99.05 34.86
C GLU A 431 98.70 99.12 35.19
N LEU A 432 98.33 99.68 36.34
CA LEU A 432 96.93 99.87 36.76
C LEU A 432 96.14 100.86 35.88
N ALA A 433 96.80 101.92 35.39
CA ALA A 433 96.16 102.99 34.61
C ALA A 433 96.02 102.61 33.12
N SER A 434 97.03 101.97 32.54
CA SER A 434 96.94 101.35 31.21
C SER A 434 95.95 100.19 31.20
N GLN A 435 95.81 99.46 32.32
CA GLN A 435 94.71 98.52 32.48
C GLN A 435 93.36 99.23 32.44
N ALA A 436 93.19 100.34 33.18
CA ALA A 436 91.95 101.11 33.17
C ALA A 436 91.63 101.74 31.79
N GLU A 437 92.63 102.18 31.02
CA GLU A 437 92.44 102.71 29.66
C GLU A 437 92.03 101.60 28.68
N LEU A 438 92.73 100.46 28.67
CA LEU A 438 92.33 99.26 27.91
C LEU A 438 90.93 98.75 28.29
N LEU A 439 90.58 98.81 29.57
CA LEU A 439 89.28 98.40 30.08
C LEU A 439 88.16 99.38 29.68
N ASN A 440 88.45 100.67 29.47
CA ASN A 440 87.49 101.64 28.93
C ASN A 440 87.24 101.44 27.43
N ASP A 441 88.30 101.29 26.62
CA ASP A 441 88.16 100.93 25.19
C ASP A 441 87.40 99.59 25.02
N TRP A 442 87.64 98.65 25.94
CA TRP A 442 86.90 97.40 26.02
C TRP A 442 85.43 97.63 26.40
N ILE A 443 85.09 98.48 27.38
CA ILE A 443 83.69 98.84 27.72
C ILE A 443 82.92 99.36 26.51
N ASP A 444 83.51 100.24 25.69
CA ASP A 444 82.85 100.79 24.50
C ASP A 444 82.63 99.72 23.42
N LEU A 445 83.61 98.83 23.20
CA LEU A 445 83.46 97.65 22.33
C LEU A 445 82.36 96.70 22.85
N GLN A 446 82.33 96.45 24.16
CA GLN A 446 81.33 95.60 24.82
C GLN A 446 79.92 96.20 24.72
N THR A 447 79.79 97.52 24.80
CA THR A 447 78.52 98.23 24.57
C THR A 447 78.04 98.08 23.13
N SER A 448 78.94 98.06 22.15
CA SER A 448 78.60 97.77 20.74
C SER A 448 78.13 96.33 20.55
N LEU A 449 78.87 95.37 21.13
CA LEU A 449 78.55 93.94 21.08
C LEU A 449 77.22 93.60 21.78
N GLU A 450 76.90 94.23 22.91
CA GLU A 450 75.63 93.99 23.62
C GLU A 450 74.43 94.39 22.75
N ASN A 451 74.51 95.53 22.05
CA ASN A 451 73.45 95.96 21.14
C ASN A 451 73.27 94.98 19.97
N GLN A 452 74.37 94.46 19.39
CA GLN A 452 74.30 93.44 18.35
C GLN A 452 73.77 92.09 18.88
N TYR A 453 74.14 91.71 20.10
CA TYR A 453 73.69 90.49 20.78
C TYR A 453 72.18 90.52 21.04
N ASN A 454 71.69 91.61 21.64
CA ASN A 454 70.26 91.83 21.92
C ASN A 454 69.41 91.85 20.64
N ALA A 455 69.88 92.52 19.58
CA ALA A 455 69.20 92.51 18.28
C ALA A 455 69.13 91.11 17.66
N SER A 456 70.24 90.35 17.70
CA SER A 456 70.30 89.00 17.14
C SER A 456 69.38 88.02 17.90
N ILE A 457 69.27 88.14 19.22
CA ILE A 457 68.34 87.35 20.05
C ILE A 457 66.88 87.71 19.75
N ALA A 458 66.57 88.99 19.49
CA ALA A 458 65.23 89.40 19.08
C ALA A 458 64.81 88.78 17.73
N ASP A 459 65.71 88.74 16.74
CA ASP A 459 65.44 88.09 15.45
C ASP A 459 65.39 86.55 15.56
N LEU A 460 66.23 85.92 16.40
CA LEU A 460 66.10 84.49 16.71
C LEU A 460 64.72 84.18 17.32
N ASN A 461 64.30 84.94 18.35
CA ASN A 461 63.02 84.75 19.03
C ASN A 461 61.85 84.90 18.04
N LYS A 462 61.89 85.92 17.18
CA LYS A 462 60.90 86.19 16.12
C LYS A 462 60.77 85.06 15.10
N ILE A 463 61.86 84.35 14.76
CA ILE A 463 61.82 83.20 13.84
C ILE A 463 61.47 81.90 14.59
N ALA A 464 62.05 81.65 15.75
CA ALA A 464 61.87 80.43 16.54
C ALA A 464 60.49 80.32 17.23
N THR A 465 59.80 81.44 17.46
CA THR A 465 58.40 81.46 17.92
C THR A 465 57.39 81.66 16.79
N SER A 466 57.85 81.77 15.54
CA SER A 466 56.96 81.85 14.37
C SER A 466 56.20 80.54 14.16
N ARG A 467 55.08 80.61 13.43
CA ARG A 467 54.30 79.43 13.04
C ARG A 467 55.12 78.41 12.24
N ASP A 468 56.12 78.91 11.52
CA ASP A 468 56.89 78.17 10.52
C ASP A 468 58.32 77.89 11.01
N ALA A 469 58.53 77.95 12.34
CA ALA A 469 59.85 77.79 12.98
C ALA A 469 60.52 76.44 12.64
N LEU A 470 59.75 75.37 12.48
CA LEU A 470 60.31 74.05 12.09
C LEU A 470 60.87 74.06 10.66
N GLU A 471 60.24 74.79 9.74
CA GLU A 471 60.72 74.92 8.35
C GLU A 471 61.96 75.81 8.25
N ASN A 472 62.14 76.72 9.23
CA ASN A 472 63.27 77.64 9.32
C ASN A 472 64.46 77.10 10.14
N GLU A 473 64.55 75.79 10.39
CA GLU A 473 65.58 75.19 11.26
C GLU A 473 67.01 75.65 10.90
N ALA A 474 67.39 75.62 9.62
CA ALA A 474 68.73 76.00 9.19
C ALA A 474 69.06 77.48 9.48
N ALA A 475 68.05 78.37 9.47
CA ALA A 475 68.22 79.77 9.86
C ALA A 475 68.31 79.93 11.38
N ILE A 476 67.49 79.18 12.14
CA ILE A 476 67.49 79.18 13.62
C ILE A 476 68.83 78.65 14.15
N GLN A 477 69.33 77.52 13.63
CA GLN A 477 70.63 76.97 14.02
C GLN A 477 71.78 77.93 13.70
N ARG A 478 71.72 78.60 12.53
CA ARG A 478 72.74 79.58 12.14
C ARG A 478 72.73 80.82 13.03
N LEU A 479 71.57 81.43 13.26
CA LEU A 479 71.41 82.52 14.23
C LEU A 479 71.89 82.09 15.61
N ALA A 480 71.54 80.90 16.09
CA ALA A 480 71.99 80.39 17.38
C ALA A 480 73.52 80.20 17.46
N ALA A 481 74.19 79.84 16.35
CA ALA A 481 75.65 79.77 16.28
C ALA A 481 76.29 81.17 16.27
N ASP A 482 75.77 82.10 15.46
CA ASP A 482 76.25 83.48 15.35
C ASP A 482 76.04 84.24 16.69
N ILE A 483 74.92 84.00 17.37
CA ILE A 483 74.62 84.53 18.72
C ILE A 483 75.56 83.95 19.77
N ARG A 484 75.83 82.63 19.76
CA ARG A 484 76.82 82.01 20.67
C ARG A 484 78.23 82.53 20.44
N LYS A 485 78.62 82.80 19.20
CA LYS A 485 79.89 83.46 18.87
C LYS A 485 79.94 84.88 19.45
N THR A 486 78.91 85.68 19.20
CA THR A 486 78.81 87.05 19.75
C THR A 486 78.81 87.02 21.29
N ARG A 487 78.18 86.02 21.93
CA ARG A 487 78.20 85.86 23.39
C ARG A 487 79.59 85.52 23.95
N GLY A 488 80.37 84.73 23.22
CA GLY A 488 81.77 84.42 23.57
C GLY A 488 82.73 85.60 23.40
N GLU A 489 82.31 86.63 22.66
CA GLU A 489 83.02 87.91 22.50
C GLU A 489 82.48 88.98 23.49
N LEU A 490 81.33 88.71 24.14
CA LEU A 490 80.64 89.61 25.07
C LEU A 490 81.04 89.37 26.54
N ALA A 491 81.18 90.46 27.29
CA ALA A 491 81.35 90.52 28.74
C ALA A 491 80.32 89.66 29.50
N SER A 492 80.74 89.01 30.59
CA SER A 492 79.97 87.95 31.25
C SER A 492 78.73 88.45 32.01
N ASP A 493 78.67 89.74 32.34
CA ASP A 493 77.55 90.41 33.03
C ASP A 493 76.56 91.12 32.11
N LEU A 494 77.03 91.68 30.98
CA LEU A 494 76.18 92.20 29.91
C LEU A 494 75.37 91.08 29.26
N GLY A 495 74.24 91.44 28.66
CA GLY A 495 73.37 90.49 28.00
C GLY A 495 72.71 89.45 28.91
N THR A 496 72.93 89.45 30.23
CA THR A 496 72.43 88.40 31.16
C THR A 496 70.91 88.25 31.22
N THR A 497 70.15 89.28 30.84
CA THR A 497 68.70 89.17 30.62
C THR A 497 68.37 88.53 29.26
N ALA A 498 69.16 88.82 28.24
CA ALA A 498 69.04 88.23 26.91
C ALA A 498 69.53 86.77 26.87
N ASP A 499 70.54 86.38 27.64
CA ASP A 499 70.97 84.98 27.84
C ASP A 499 69.79 84.10 28.26
N LYS A 500 69.01 84.56 29.26
CA LYS A 500 67.80 83.87 29.72
C LYS A 500 66.74 83.79 28.62
N GLN A 501 66.62 84.81 27.77
CA GLN A 501 65.70 84.78 26.63
C GLN A 501 66.19 83.84 25.52
N PHE A 502 67.49 83.82 25.23
CA PHE A 502 68.14 82.95 24.24
C PHE A 502 67.98 81.48 24.60
N GLU A 503 68.39 81.09 25.81
CA GLU A 503 68.27 79.70 26.29
C GLU A 503 66.80 79.28 26.44
N THR A 504 65.90 80.17 26.88
CA THR A 504 64.45 79.87 26.89
C THR A 504 63.90 79.68 25.48
N THR A 505 64.32 80.51 24.51
CA THR A 505 63.88 80.43 23.10
C THR A 505 64.34 79.12 22.46
N LEU A 506 65.62 78.78 22.60
CA LEU A 506 66.17 77.53 22.09
C LEU A 506 65.53 76.31 22.75
N LYS A 507 65.41 76.30 24.08
CA LYS A 507 64.77 75.19 24.80
C LYS A 507 63.31 75.00 24.41
N ASN A 508 62.57 76.09 24.19
CA ASN A 508 61.19 76.02 23.68
C ASN A 508 61.15 75.48 22.25
N TYR A 509 62.08 75.89 21.38
CA TYR A 509 62.20 75.40 20.01
C TYR A 509 62.57 73.90 19.96
N GLU A 510 63.56 73.46 20.74
CA GLU A 510 63.94 72.05 20.85
C GLU A 510 62.80 71.19 21.42
N THR A 511 62.04 71.71 22.40
CA THR A 511 60.84 71.06 22.92
C THR A 511 59.76 70.93 21.83
N LEU A 512 59.50 71.99 21.07
CA LEU A 512 58.52 72.00 19.98
C LEU A 512 58.91 71.03 18.85
N LYS A 513 60.21 70.94 18.52
CA LYS A 513 60.76 69.95 17.59
C LYS A 513 60.65 68.51 18.12
N ALA A 514 60.91 68.28 19.41
CA ALA A 514 60.74 66.98 20.05
C ALA A 514 59.26 66.54 20.07
N ASP A 515 58.34 67.43 20.42
CA ASP A 515 56.89 67.18 20.41
C ASP A 515 56.37 66.88 19.00
N ALA A 516 56.87 67.58 17.97
CA ALA A 516 56.55 67.29 16.58
C ALA A 516 57.02 65.88 16.17
N LEU A 517 58.28 65.53 16.44
CA LEU A 517 58.83 64.20 16.17
C LEU A 517 58.09 63.09 16.95
N GLU A 518 57.67 63.33 18.20
CA GLU A 518 56.91 62.33 18.95
C GLU A 518 55.47 62.21 18.45
N LYS A 519 54.82 63.32 18.08
CA LYS A 519 53.49 63.34 17.45
C LYS A 519 53.47 62.53 16.15
N ASP A 520 54.49 62.67 15.32
CA ASP A 520 54.58 61.94 14.05
C ASP A 520 54.96 60.47 14.25
N ARG A 521 55.85 60.15 15.20
CA ARG A 521 56.08 58.76 15.65
C ARG A 521 54.80 58.11 16.23
N ARG A 522 53.99 58.85 16.99
CA ARG A 522 52.67 58.39 17.47
C ARG A 522 51.69 58.17 16.32
N ALA A 523 51.67 59.05 15.32
CA ALA A 523 50.85 58.89 14.11
C ALA A 523 51.26 57.66 13.28
N PHE A 524 52.57 57.45 13.10
CA PHE A 524 53.13 56.28 12.45
C PHE A 524 52.72 54.98 13.17
N ASN A 525 53.00 54.89 14.48
CA ASN A 525 52.64 53.74 15.32
C ASN A 525 51.15 53.40 15.25
N ARG A 526 50.30 54.44 15.21
CA ARG A 526 48.85 54.28 15.04
C ARG A 526 48.50 53.69 13.67
N VAL A 527 49.04 54.22 12.57
CA VAL A 527 48.72 53.72 11.21
C VAL A 527 49.26 52.30 11.01
N GLU A 528 50.43 51.96 11.55
CA GLU A 528 50.97 50.59 11.53
C GLU A 528 50.06 49.61 12.28
N ARG A 529 49.63 49.96 13.50
CA ARG A 529 48.70 49.14 14.30
C ARG A 529 47.33 49.00 13.62
N GLU A 530 46.79 50.09 13.08
CA GLU A 530 45.54 50.07 12.32
C GLU A 530 45.66 49.21 11.04
N LEU A 531 46.83 49.18 10.39
CA LEU A 531 47.07 48.32 9.23
C LEU A 531 47.11 46.84 9.62
N ARG A 532 47.81 46.48 10.71
CA ARG A 532 47.83 45.10 11.25
C ARG A 532 46.42 44.59 11.56
N ILE A 533 45.59 45.43 12.19
CA ILE A 533 44.19 45.09 12.49
C ILE A 533 43.37 44.96 11.20
N ALA A 534 43.50 45.91 10.25
CA ALA A 534 42.73 45.87 9.01
C ALA A 534 43.07 44.65 8.13
N ALA A 535 44.36 44.31 8.01
CA ALA A 535 44.84 43.14 7.27
C ALA A 535 44.37 41.81 7.89
N ASN A 536 44.52 41.65 9.22
CA ASN A 536 44.02 40.47 9.91
C ASN A 536 42.49 40.33 9.75
N ASN A 537 41.74 41.43 9.92
CA ASN A 537 40.29 41.40 9.76
C ASN A 537 39.87 41.09 8.31
N ALA A 538 40.63 41.53 7.29
CA ALA A 538 40.38 41.18 5.90
C ALA A 538 40.61 39.68 5.65
N ASN A 539 41.69 39.10 6.19
CA ASN A 539 41.94 37.65 6.12
C ASN A 539 40.93 36.81 6.94
N GLN A 540 40.21 37.43 7.89
CA GLN A 540 39.16 36.80 8.72
C GLN A 540 37.73 37.21 8.31
N ALA A 541 37.56 37.84 7.14
CA ALA A 541 36.26 38.32 6.67
C ALA A 541 35.29 37.16 6.38
N LYS A 542 34.06 37.24 6.90
CA LYS A 542 33.07 36.14 6.78
C LYS A 542 32.27 36.16 5.48
N THR A 543 32.34 37.25 4.72
CA THR A 543 31.61 37.40 3.45
C THR A 543 32.44 38.14 2.42
N ARG A 544 32.15 37.91 1.14
CA ARG A 544 32.76 38.61 0.00
C ARG A 544 32.63 40.14 0.10
N ALA A 545 31.46 40.63 0.52
CA ALA A 545 31.21 42.06 0.71
C ALA A 545 32.01 42.65 1.88
N GLU A 546 32.14 41.91 2.99
CA GLU A 546 33.00 42.31 4.10
C GLU A 546 34.49 42.31 3.69
N PHE A 547 34.93 41.28 2.96
CA PHE A 547 36.29 41.20 2.43
C PHE A 547 36.61 42.42 1.57
N LEU A 548 35.78 42.75 0.57
CA LEU A 548 36.01 43.90 -0.32
C LEU A 548 36.05 45.23 0.46
N ARG A 549 35.17 45.40 1.46
CA ARG A 549 35.18 46.58 2.36
C ARG A 549 36.48 46.67 3.15
N LEU A 550 36.95 45.55 3.73
CA LEU A 550 38.16 45.50 4.56
C LEU A 550 39.44 45.56 3.73
N GLN A 551 39.45 44.97 2.52
CA GLN A 551 40.53 45.09 1.55
C GLN A 551 40.74 46.55 1.15
N LYS A 552 39.67 47.27 0.76
CA LYS A 552 39.74 48.72 0.46
C LYS A 552 40.21 49.53 1.67
N ALA A 553 39.75 49.19 2.88
CA ALA A 553 40.18 49.82 4.12
C ALA A 553 41.62 49.48 4.55
N THR A 554 42.19 48.39 4.04
CA THR A 554 43.59 47.96 4.25
C THR A 554 44.50 48.61 3.21
N GLN A 555 44.10 48.65 1.94
CA GLN A 555 44.76 49.37 0.85
C GLN A 555 44.92 50.86 1.18
N ALA A 556 43.87 51.52 1.68
CA ALA A 556 43.94 52.92 2.11
C ALA A 556 44.98 53.15 3.24
N ARG A 557 45.16 52.17 4.13
CA ARG A 557 46.17 52.21 5.21
C ARG A 557 47.57 51.89 4.70
N LEU A 558 47.72 50.97 3.75
CA LEU A 558 48.96 50.74 3.01
C LEU A 558 49.44 52.01 2.30
N VAL A 559 48.55 52.71 1.59
CA VAL A 559 48.88 53.99 0.93
C VAL A 559 49.29 55.05 1.96
N LYS A 560 48.54 55.19 3.07
CA LYS A 560 48.88 56.15 4.13
C LYS A 560 50.20 55.84 4.84
N LEU A 561 50.50 54.57 5.10
CA LEU A 561 51.76 54.15 5.71
C LEU A 561 52.94 54.30 4.75
N ASN A 562 52.75 53.96 3.46
CA ASN A 562 53.75 54.18 2.41
C ASN A 562 54.02 55.67 2.14
N ALA A 563 53.08 56.57 2.44
CA ALA A 563 53.33 58.00 2.46
C ALA A 563 54.22 58.40 3.65
N LEU A 564 53.81 58.05 4.89
CA LEU A 564 54.59 58.32 6.11
C LEU A 564 55.98 57.69 6.11
N LEU A 565 56.16 56.56 5.41
CA LEU A 565 57.45 55.89 5.25
C LEU A 565 58.44 56.65 4.36
N LYS A 566 58.02 57.66 3.58
CA LYS A 566 58.92 58.47 2.75
C LYS A 566 59.75 59.48 3.55
N GLU A 567 59.27 59.85 4.74
CA GLU A 567 59.98 60.77 5.64
C GLU A 567 61.29 60.16 6.15
N ASP A 568 62.31 60.99 6.36
CA ASP A 568 63.65 60.50 6.73
C ASP A 568 63.77 60.05 8.20
N TYR A 569 62.94 60.58 9.11
CA TYR A 569 62.97 60.23 10.55
C TYR A 569 62.57 58.76 10.86
N VAL A 570 62.13 58.01 9.84
CA VAL A 570 61.75 56.58 9.89
C VAL A 570 62.57 55.69 8.94
N ALA A 571 63.73 56.17 8.45
CA ALA A 571 64.59 55.43 7.53
C ALA A 571 64.94 54.00 7.99
N ASP A 572 65.39 53.80 9.24
CA ASP A 572 65.71 52.47 9.78
C ASP A 572 64.51 51.52 9.74
N ARG A 573 63.35 52.05 10.16
CA ARG A 573 62.08 51.32 10.26
C ARG A 573 61.45 51.02 8.88
N ARG A 574 61.85 51.74 7.84
CA ARG A 574 61.50 51.47 6.43
C ARG A 574 62.07 50.12 5.99
N ALA A 575 63.28 49.76 6.42
CA ALA A 575 63.89 48.47 6.14
C ALA A 575 63.13 47.32 6.82
N GLU A 576 62.83 47.47 8.12
CA GLU A 576 62.13 46.45 8.92
C GLU A 576 60.72 46.12 8.42
N LEU A 577 59.95 47.14 8.00
CA LEU A 577 58.54 46.96 7.62
C LEU A 577 58.33 46.55 6.17
N THR A 578 59.29 46.79 5.27
CA THR A 578 59.15 46.48 3.84
C THR A 578 58.76 45.00 3.55
N PRO A 579 59.35 43.98 4.22
CA PRO A 579 58.91 42.59 4.08
C PRO A 579 57.45 42.35 4.52
N TYR A 580 57.04 42.96 5.63
CA TYR A 580 55.68 42.82 6.17
C TYR A 580 54.63 43.44 5.23
N LEU A 581 54.89 44.63 4.68
CA LEU A 581 53.98 45.28 3.73
C LEU A 581 53.82 44.47 2.43
N LYS A 582 54.89 43.81 1.98
CA LYS A 582 54.86 42.88 0.85
C LYS A 582 54.00 41.65 1.18
N SER A 583 54.14 41.07 2.39
CA SER A 583 53.31 39.96 2.87
C SER A 583 51.82 40.32 2.83
N VAL A 584 51.41 41.45 3.43
CA VAL A 584 50.00 41.89 3.44
C VAL A 584 49.41 42.03 2.03
N VAL A 585 50.19 42.54 1.06
CA VAL A 585 49.72 42.64 -0.34
C VAL A 585 49.58 41.26 -1.00
N GLN A 586 50.50 40.32 -0.71
CA GLN A 586 50.43 38.95 -1.22
C GLN A 586 49.27 38.16 -0.58
N GLU A 587 49.06 38.29 0.72
CA GLU A 587 47.94 37.70 1.48
C GLU A 587 46.59 38.19 0.96
N LEU A 588 46.40 39.51 0.83
CA LEU A 588 45.15 40.07 0.29
C LEU A 588 44.86 39.54 -1.11
N LYS A 589 45.88 39.44 -1.99
CA LYS A 589 45.70 38.88 -3.33
C LYS A 589 45.39 37.37 -3.31
N ALA A 590 46.00 36.61 -2.41
CA ALA A 590 45.70 35.19 -2.24
C ALA A 590 44.25 34.97 -1.76
N THR A 591 43.82 35.72 -0.75
CA THR A 591 42.44 35.69 -0.22
C THR A 591 41.43 36.14 -1.27
N GLU A 592 41.74 37.19 -2.06
CA GLU A 592 40.91 37.61 -3.20
C GLU A 592 40.80 36.53 -4.29
N THR A 593 41.90 35.81 -4.56
CA THR A 593 41.91 34.68 -5.52
C THR A 593 41.07 33.51 -5.02
N LYS A 594 41.12 33.19 -3.72
CA LYS A 594 40.23 32.18 -3.11
C LYS A 594 38.76 32.58 -3.25
N TRP A 595 38.42 33.83 -2.93
CA TRP A 595 37.06 34.34 -3.10
C TRP A 595 36.59 34.26 -4.56
N ALA A 596 37.41 34.67 -5.53
CA ALA A 596 37.05 34.58 -6.95
C ALA A 596 36.87 33.13 -7.45
N ALA A 597 37.64 32.17 -6.91
CA ALA A 597 37.46 30.75 -7.19
C ALA A 597 36.20 30.16 -6.54
N LEU A 598 35.82 30.65 -5.36
CA LEU A 598 34.56 30.30 -4.68
C LEU A 598 33.35 30.92 -5.39
N ASP A 599 33.42 32.19 -5.80
CA ASP A 599 32.40 32.88 -6.61
C ASP A 599 32.14 32.09 -7.92
N ASN A 600 33.20 31.58 -8.56
CA ASN A 600 33.12 30.72 -9.75
C ASN A 600 32.49 29.34 -9.45
N ALA A 601 32.87 28.70 -8.34
CA ALA A 601 32.31 27.40 -7.95
C ALA A 601 30.80 27.49 -7.66
N TRP A 602 30.32 28.58 -7.05
CA TRP A 602 28.87 28.84 -6.87
C TRP A 602 28.12 29.00 -8.19
N LEU A 603 28.71 29.67 -9.19
CA LEU A 603 28.11 29.76 -10.52
C LEU A 603 28.03 28.37 -11.18
N GLN A 604 29.12 27.59 -11.13
CA GLN A 604 29.14 26.24 -11.69
C GLN A 604 28.23 25.25 -10.95
N LEU A 605 27.86 25.52 -9.69
CA LEU A 605 26.83 24.77 -8.97
C LEU A 605 25.42 25.09 -9.49
N ALA A 606 25.13 26.38 -9.75
CA ALA A 606 23.84 26.80 -10.28
C ALA A 606 23.60 26.33 -11.73
N ASP A 607 24.66 26.24 -12.53
CA ASP A 607 24.60 25.71 -13.90
C ASP A 607 24.49 24.15 -13.95
N ALA A 608 24.72 23.44 -12.84
CA ALA A 608 24.78 21.98 -12.81
C ALA A 608 23.37 21.34 -12.79
N LYS A 609 22.91 20.89 -13.96
CA LYS A 609 21.61 20.21 -14.14
C LYS A 609 21.60 18.70 -13.85
N GLU A 610 22.75 18.11 -13.56
CA GLU A 610 22.91 16.69 -13.25
C GLU A 610 23.38 16.47 -11.81
N LEU A 611 22.90 15.41 -11.16
CA LEU A 611 23.15 15.15 -9.75
C LEU A 611 24.64 14.97 -9.41
N THR A 612 25.39 14.19 -10.19
CA THR A 612 26.80 13.93 -9.89
C THR A 612 27.67 15.18 -10.07
N PRO A 613 27.61 15.92 -11.20
CA PRO A 613 28.27 17.22 -11.33
C PRO A 613 27.87 18.24 -10.25
N TYR A 614 26.60 18.26 -9.83
CA TYR A 614 26.15 19.11 -8.72
C TYR A 614 26.85 18.73 -7.41
N LEU A 615 26.82 17.46 -7.01
CA LEU A 615 27.45 16.97 -5.78
C LEU A 615 28.99 17.16 -5.78
N ASP A 616 29.65 17.04 -6.93
CA ASP A 616 31.08 17.31 -7.05
C ASP A 616 31.41 18.81 -6.87
N GLN A 617 30.53 19.72 -7.31
CA GLN A 617 30.67 21.15 -7.02
C GLN A 617 30.34 21.48 -5.56
N VAL A 618 29.35 20.82 -4.92
CA VAL A 618 29.11 20.90 -3.46
C VAL A 618 30.37 20.52 -2.69
N GLU A 619 31.05 19.42 -3.09
CA GLU A 619 32.29 18.95 -2.46
C GLU A 619 33.43 19.96 -2.64
N ARG A 620 33.58 20.50 -3.85
CA ARG A 620 34.56 21.54 -4.17
C ARG A 620 34.32 22.83 -3.38
N ILE A 621 33.08 23.29 -3.25
CA ILE A 621 32.71 24.46 -2.43
C ILE A 621 33.02 24.19 -0.96
N HIS A 622 32.67 22.99 -0.47
CA HIS A 622 33.00 22.58 0.89
C HIS A 622 34.51 22.54 1.16
N SER A 623 35.36 22.30 0.15
CA SER A 623 36.82 22.27 0.32
C SER A 623 37.45 23.62 0.72
N PHE A 624 36.80 24.76 0.43
CA PHE A 624 37.35 26.08 0.74
C PHE A 624 37.45 26.34 2.25
N ASP A 625 38.55 26.95 2.67
CA ASP A 625 38.84 27.30 4.07
C ASP A 625 38.25 28.65 4.48
N ILE A 626 37.98 29.54 3.52
CA ILE A 626 37.31 30.83 3.71
C ILE A 626 35.78 30.74 3.91
N LEU A 627 35.20 29.53 3.88
CA LEU A 627 33.76 29.33 3.93
C LEU A 627 33.22 29.47 5.39
N PRO A 628 32.11 30.20 5.61
CA PRO A 628 31.43 30.26 6.91
C PRO A 628 31.10 28.88 7.50
N ALA A 629 31.24 28.73 8.81
CA ALA A 629 31.11 27.45 9.51
C ALA A 629 29.70 26.84 9.42
N ASP A 630 28.68 27.69 9.38
CA ASP A 630 27.27 27.37 9.15
C ASP A 630 27.03 26.80 7.74
N GLN A 631 27.53 27.48 6.70
CA GLN A 631 27.50 26.97 5.32
C GLN A 631 28.28 25.65 5.19
N LYS A 632 29.46 25.57 5.82
CA LYS A 632 30.31 24.38 5.81
C LYS A 632 29.65 23.18 6.49
N ALA A 633 28.86 23.41 7.54
CA ALA A 633 28.06 22.38 8.21
C ALA A 633 26.89 21.90 7.33
N ALA A 634 26.16 22.80 6.67
CA ALA A 634 25.08 22.44 5.75
C ALA A 634 25.60 21.59 4.56
N LEU A 635 26.69 22.03 3.92
CA LEU A 635 27.34 21.26 2.85
C LEU A 635 27.87 19.90 3.37
N SER A 636 28.44 19.85 4.59
CA SER A 636 28.85 18.58 5.22
C SER A 636 27.69 17.61 5.42
N GLN A 637 26.50 18.11 5.76
CA GLN A 637 25.29 17.31 5.94
C GLN A 637 24.80 16.73 4.61
N THR A 638 24.84 17.51 3.52
CA THR A 638 24.59 17.01 2.16
C THR A 638 25.63 15.98 1.70
N LEU A 639 26.92 16.25 1.91
CA LEU A 639 28.01 15.39 1.41
C LEU A 639 28.11 14.04 2.12
N ARG A 640 27.66 13.93 3.38
CA ARG A 640 27.51 12.63 4.07
C ARG A 640 26.55 11.68 3.36
N LEU A 641 25.64 12.22 2.55
CA LEU A 641 24.60 11.49 1.83
C LEU A 641 24.94 11.38 0.32
N LYS A 642 26.18 11.66 -0.10
CA LYS A 642 26.58 11.64 -1.53
C LYS A 642 26.28 10.29 -2.18
N ASP A 643 26.64 9.20 -1.50
CA ASP A 643 26.35 7.83 -1.93
C ASP A 643 24.85 7.49 -1.87
N ASP A 644 24.15 7.94 -0.82
CA ASP A 644 22.72 7.70 -0.63
C ASP A 644 21.88 8.41 -1.70
N PHE A 645 22.32 9.58 -2.17
CA PHE A 645 21.72 10.30 -3.30
C PHE A 645 21.89 9.55 -4.63
N ILE A 646 23.05 8.94 -4.85
CA ILE A 646 23.30 8.12 -6.05
C ILE A 646 22.51 6.81 -6.00
N LYS A 647 22.35 6.22 -4.80
CA LYS A 647 21.61 4.98 -4.52
C LYS A 647 20.16 5.25 -4.07
N LEU A 648 19.60 6.42 -4.38
CA LEU A 648 18.26 6.79 -3.88
C LEU A 648 17.18 5.86 -4.46
N LYS A 649 17.36 5.36 -5.69
CA LYS A 649 16.45 4.38 -6.30
C LYS A 649 16.45 3.03 -5.57
N ASP A 650 17.56 2.64 -4.95
CA ASP A 650 17.70 1.39 -4.19
C ASP A 650 17.06 1.48 -2.79
N THR A 651 16.94 2.71 -2.25
CA THR A 651 16.49 2.99 -0.88
C THR A 651 15.12 3.67 -0.78
N GLN A 652 14.64 4.25 -1.88
CA GLN A 652 13.33 4.87 -2.08
C GLN A 652 12.76 4.37 -3.41
N SER A 653 12.38 3.09 -3.44
CA SER A 653 11.76 2.46 -4.60
C SER A 653 10.39 3.09 -4.95
N PRO A 654 10.01 3.22 -6.24
CA PRO A 654 8.64 3.58 -6.63
C PRO A 654 7.64 2.42 -6.46
N PHE A 655 8.09 1.29 -5.91
CA PHE A 655 7.31 0.09 -5.66
C PHE A 655 7.10 -0.14 -4.16
N THR A 656 5.91 -0.65 -3.82
CA THR A 656 5.46 -0.90 -2.44
C THR A 656 5.86 -2.26 -1.87
N ASN A 657 6.51 -3.12 -2.68
CA ASN A 657 6.89 -4.49 -2.33
C ASN A 657 8.21 -4.86 -3.04
N GLU A 658 9.06 -5.65 -2.37
CA GLU A 658 10.31 -6.17 -2.95
C GLU A 658 10.03 -7.12 -4.14
N GLU A 659 8.93 -7.88 -4.08
CA GLU A 659 8.51 -8.80 -5.15
C GLU A 659 8.26 -8.08 -6.48
N THR A 660 7.62 -6.91 -6.46
CA THR A 660 7.37 -6.13 -7.67
C THR A 660 8.65 -5.47 -8.18
N GLN A 661 9.53 -5.02 -7.29
CA GLN A 661 10.85 -4.51 -7.66
C GLN A 661 11.75 -5.59 -8.31
N ALA A 662 11.62 -6.85 -7.89
CA ALA A 662 12.32 -7.98 -8.51
C ALA A 662 11.75 -8.36 -9.90
N LEU A 663 10.43 -8.23 -10.09
CA LEU A 663 9.75 -8.63 -11.33
C LEU A 663 9.76 -7.54 -12.42
N PHE A 664 9.77 -6.26 -12.05
CA PHE A 664 9.77 -5.12 -12.98
C PHE A 664 11.16 -4.48 -13.07
N THR A 665 12.01 -5.04 -13.93
CA THR A 665 13.38 -4.55 -14.16
C THR A 665 13.48 -3.73 -15.46
N PRO A 666 14.38 -2.74 -15.57
CA PRO A 666 14.48 -1.91 -16.79
C PRO A 666 14.92 -2.67 -18.05
N GLU A 667 15.63 -3.80 -17.88
CA GLU A 667 16.25 -4.55 -18.98
C GLU A 667 15.31 -5.61 -19.59
N LYS A 668 14.25 -6.01 -18.88
CA LYS A 668 13.36 -7.10 -19.28
C LYS A 668 11.88 -6.69 -19.09
N PRO A 669 11.16 -6.32 -20.16
CA PRO A 669 9.76 -5.92 -20.06
C PRO A 669 8.90 -7.06 -19.51
N TYR A 670 8.19 -6.81 -18.40
CA TYR A 670 7.47 -7.82 -17.60
C TYR A 670 6.64 -8.83 -18.43
N LEU A 671 5.82 -8.35 -19.38
CA LEU A 671 4.95 -9.20 -20.21
C LEU A 671 5.71 -10.13 -21.17
N SER A 672 6.94 -9.75 -21.54
CA SER A 672 7.80 -10.49 -22.48
C SER A 672 8.78 -11.45 -21.79
N ALA A 673 8.93 -11.35 -20.47
CA ALA A 673 9.77 -12.24 -19.69
C ALA A 673 9.11 -13.62 -19.54
N SER A 674 9.88 -14.67 -19.84
CA SER A 674 9.54 -16.05 -19.47
C SER A 674 9.52 -16.19 -17.95
N VAL A 675 8.54 -16.90 -17.41
CA VAL A 675 8.49 -17.23 -15.97
C VAL A 675 9.29 -18.51 -15.71
N GLU A 676 10.24 -18.44 -14.78
CA GLU A 676 10.83 -19.63 -14.17
C GLU A 676 9.91 -20.09 -13.03
N LEU A 677 9.47 -21.35 -13.06
CA LEU A 677 8.53 -21.89 -12.08
C LEU A 677 9.21 -22.17 -10.74
N THR A 678 8.51 -21.91 -9.63
CA THR A 678 8.95 -22.36 -8.30
C THR A 678 8.76 -23.86 -8.11
N ASP A 679 9.40 -24.45 -7.09
CA ASP A 679 9.18 -25.85 -6.71
C ASP A 679 7.70 -26.13 -6.41
N GLN A 680 7.00 -25.17 -5.81
CA GLN A 680 5.58 -25.26 -5.46
C GLN A 680 4.68 -25.17 -6.70
N GLU A 681 4.99 -24.29 -7.66
CA GLU A 681 4.31 -24.25 -8.96
C GLU A 681 4.53 -25.56 -9.72
N THR A 682 5.76 -26.07 -9.75
CA THR A 682 6.13 -27.32 -10.45
C THR A 682 5.35 -28.51 -9.90
N ALA A 683 5.32 -28.69 -8.58
CA ALA A 683 4.54 -29.74 -7.92
C ALA A 683 3.02 -29.60 -8.13
N TYR A 684 2.51 -28.37 -8.28
CA TYR A 684 1.11 -28.13 -8.61
C TYR A 684 0.78 -28.56 -10.05
N LEU A 685 1.69 -28.34 -11.01
CA LEU A 685 1.53 -28.82 -12.38
C LEU A 685 1.63 -30.35 -12.48
N ASP A 686 2.52 -30.98 -11.71
CA ASP A 686 2.63 -32.46 -11.63
C ASP A 686 1.31 -33.12 -11.22
N ARG A 687 0.56 -32.49 -10.32
CA ARG A 687 -0.77 -32.94 -9.87
C ARG A 687 -1.84 -32.81 -10.97
N LEU A 688 -1.72 -31.85 -11.89
CA LEU A 688 -2.72 -31.59 -12.94
C LEU A 688 -2.48 -32.35 -14.25
N GLU A 689 -1.23 -32.75 -14.52
CA GLU A 689 -0.85 -33.47 -15.74
C GLU A 689 -1.16 -34.97 -15.69
N ASN A 690 -1.38 -35.53 -14.50
CA ASN A 690 -1.56 -36.97 -14.27
C ASN A 690 -2.98 -37.31 -13.78
N LEU A 691 -4.01 -36.85 -14.49
CA LEU A 691 -5.41 -37.04 -14.11
C LEU A 691 -6.16 -38.02 -15.03
N ASP A 692 -6.15 -39.31 -14.64
CA ASP A 692 -6.78 -40.42 -15.40
C ASP A 692 -8.24 -40.13 -15.80
N ASN A 693 -9.01 -39.53 -14.88
CA ASN A 693 -10.41 -39.15 -15.06
C ASN A 693 -10.65 -38.09 -16.17
N PHE A 694 -9.60 -37.48 -16.73
CA PHE A 694 -9.69 -36.48 -17.81
C PHE A 694 -9.06 -36.95 -19.12
N ALA A 695 -8.01 -37.77 -19.09
CA ALA A 695 -7.28 -38.15 -20.29
C ALA A 695 -8.08 -39.08 -21.24
N ASN A 696 -8.86 -40.02 -20.68
CA ASN A 696 -9.37 -41.19 -21.40
C ASN A 696 -10.89 -41.42 -21.26
N VAL A 697 -11.70 -40.34 -21.27
CA VAL A 697 -13.17 -40.46 -21.17
C VAL A 697 -13.80 -40.46 -22.56
N TYR A 698 -14.57 -41.49 -22.85
CA TYR A 698 -15.17 -41.72 -24.17
C TYR A 698 -16.63 -41.27 -24.20
N GLN A 699 -17.06 -40.62 -25.27
CA GLN A 699 -18.48 -40.33 -25.53
C GLN A 699 -19.07 -41.40 -26.45
N SER A 700 -20.22 -41.93 -26.08
CA SER A 700 -21.07 -42.73 -26.95
C SER A 700 -22.43 -42.07 -27.14
N THR A 701 -22.95 -42.12 -28.36
CA THR A 701 -24.36 -41.78 -28.61
C THR A 701 -25.20 -43.05 -28.57
N VAL A 702 -26.20 -43.05 -27.71
CA VAL A 702 -27.14 -44.15 -27.46
C VAL A 702 -28.46 -43.86 -28.16
N GLN A 703 -28.96 -44.83 -28.91
CA GLN A 703 -30.28 -44.79 -29.54
C GLN A 703 -31.17 -45.86 -28.91
N TYR A 704 -32.30 -45.46 -28.34
CA TYR A 704 -33.28 -46.35 -27.73
C TYR A 704 -34.38 -46.70 -28.74
N PHE A 705 -34.68 -47.99 -28.88
CA PHE A 705 -35.70 -48.50 -29.79
C PHE A 705 -36.73 -49.35 -29.03
N GLU A 706 -38.01 -49.19 -29.39
CA GLU A 706 -39.13 -49.88 -28.76
C GLU A 706 -40.18 -50.24 -29.82
N GLY A 707 -39.87 -51.26 -30.63
CA GLY A 707 -40.82 -51.81 -31.62
C GLY A 707 -40.92 -51.03 -32.93
N SER A 708 -39.95 -50.18 -33.22
CA SER A 708 -39.89 -49.33 -34.42
C SER A 708 -38.55 -49.50 -35.17
N SER A 709 -38.55 -49.15 -36.46
CA SER A 709 -37.31 -49.00 -37.25
C SER A 709 -36.52 -47.74 -36.87
N ASP A 710 -37.23 -46.71 -36.40
CA ASP A 710 -36.68 -45.43 -35.97
C ASP A 710 -36.46 -45.42 -34.44
N PRO A 711 -35.43 -44.72 -33.93
CA PRO A 711 -35.22 -44.60 -32.48
C PRO A 711 -36.27 -43.70 -31.83
N GLN A 712 -36.77 -44.09 -30.66
CA GLN A 712 -37.69 -43.25 -29.86
C GLN A 712 -36.97 -42.12 -29.13
N SER A 713 -35.70 -42.32 -28.78
CA SER A 713 -34.83 -41.26 -28.27
C SER A 713 -33.36 -41.51 -28.65
N GLU A 714 -32.61 -40.41 -28.76
CA GLU A 714 -31.17 -40.43 -28.97
C GLU A 714 -30.53 -39.47 -27.95
N TYR A 715 -29.52 -39.95 -27.21
CA TYR A 715 -28.84 -39.20 -26.17
C TYR A 715 -27.35 -39.57 -26.10
N ARG A 716 -26.54 -38.72 -25.48
CA ARG A 716 -25.10 -38.96 -25.27
C ARG A 716 -24.87 -39.47 -23.85
N ILE A 717 -23.85 -40.30 -23.67
CA ILE A 717 -23.31 -40.69 -22.35
C ILE A 717 -21.78 -40.68 -22.40
N TYR A 718 -21.15 -40.48 -21.24
CA TYR A 718 -19.71 -40.69 -21.06
C TYR A 718 -19.41 -42.09 -20.49
N LEU A 719 -18.26 -42.63 -20.86
CA LEU A 719 -17.84 -44.01 -20.66
C LEU A 719 -16.37 -44.10 -20.27
N VAL A 720 -16.07 -45.07 -19.40
CA VAL A 720 -14.71 -45.41 -18.94
C VAL A 720 -13.94 -46.17 -20.02
N GLU A 721 -14.65 -46.98 -20.81
CA GLU A 721 -14.08 -47.89 -21.82
C GLU A 721 -14.81 -47.70 -23.16
N PRO A 722 -14.10 -47.68 -24.30
CA PRO A 722 -14.72 -47.40 -25.60
C PRO A 722 -15.54 -48.60 -26.08
N ILE A 723 -16.76 -48.34 -26.58
CA ILE A 723 -17.60 -49.38 -27.18
C ILE A 723 -17.07 -49.72 -28.57
N SER A 724 -16.21 -50.73 -28.61
CA SER A 724 -15.90 -51.52 -29.80
C SER A 724 -17.06 -52.44 -30.16
N LYS A 725 -17.24 -52.75 -31.46
CA LYS A 725 -18.18 -53.78 -31.91
C LYS A 725 -17.71 -55.16 -31.45
N SER A 726 -18.35 -55.74 -30.44
CA SER A 726 -18.17 -57.14 -30.03
C SER A 726 -19.25 -58.05 -30.61
N ASP A 727 -18.81 -59.14 -31.23
CA ASP A 727 -19.50 -60.40 -31.55
C ASP A 727 -21.04 -60.39 -31.53
N SER A 728 -21.63 -60.28 -32.73
CA SER A 728 -23.00 -60.72 -32.99
C SER A 728 -23.03 -62.25 -33.05
N ASP A 729 -23.84 -62.90 -32.20
CA ASP A 729 -24.08 -64.35 -32.26
C ASP A 729 -25.32 -64.64 -33.14
N PRO A 730 -25.17 -65.20 -34.36
CA PRO A 730 -26.24 -65.25 -35.36
C PRO A 730 -27.16 -66.47 -35.17
N THR A 731 -27.86 -66.54 -34.05
CA THR A 731 -28.94 -67.52 -33.86
C THR A 731 -30.11 -67.21 -34.80
N GLN A 732 -30.61 -68.23 -35.51
CA GLN A 732 -31.62 -68.06 -36.57
C GLN A 732 -32.90 -67.34 -36.05
N SER A 733 -33.42 -66.41 -36.85
CA SER A 733 -34.61 -65.52 -36.64
C SER A 733 -34.46 -64.25 -35.78
N ASN A 734 -33.35 -64.00 -35.07
CA ASN A 734 -33.13 -62.73 -34.37
C ASN A 734 -31.63 -62.41 -34.27
N VAL A 735 -31.19 -61.23 -34.68
CA VAL A 735 -29.80 -60.78 -34.44
C VAL A 735 -29.74 -60.00 -33.14
N THR A 736 -29.08 -60.57 -32.13
CA THR A 736 -28.84 -59.89 -30.85
C THR A 736 -27.39 -59.40 -30.80
N PHE A 737 -27.23 -58.08 -30.63
CA PHE A 737 -25.95 -57.45 -30.36
C PHE A 737 -25.81 -57.24 -28.85
N THR A 738 -24.66 -57.59 -28.28
CA THR A 738 -24.36 -57.34 -26.86
C THR A 738 -23.21 -56.34 -26.75
N PHE A 739 -23.48 -55.19 -26.14
CA PHE A 739 -22.49 -54.17 -25.83
C PHE A 739 -22.04 -54.33 -24.38
N LYS A 740 -20.73 -54.33 -24.14
CA LYS A 740 -20.16 -54.11 -22.80
C LYS A 740 -20.09 -52.61 -22.56
N VAL A 741 -20.77 -52.12 -21.53
CA VAL A 741 -20.95 -50.70 -21.25
C VAL A 741 -20.53 -50.42 -19.81
N ARG A 742 -19.63 -49.44 -19.61
CA ARG A 742 -19.18 -49.01 -18.29
C ARG A 742 -19.18 -47.49 -18.25
N GLY A 743 -20.18 -46.92 -17.59
CA GLY A 743 -20.37 -45.49 -17.44
C GLY A 743 -19.80 -44.94 -16.13
N PHE A 744 -20.39 -43.83 -15.72
CA PHE A 744 -20.15 -43.16 -14.44
C PHE A 744 -21.47 -43.03 -13.66
N ASP A 745 -21.39 -42.89 -12.34
CA ASP A 745 -22.55 -42.79 -11.46
C ASP A 745 -23.11 -41.35 -11.30
N GLU A 746 -23.96 -41.11 -10.30
CA GLU A 746 -24.52 -39.79 -10.00
C GLU A 746 -23.48 -38.81 -9.39
N ALA A 747 -22.36 -39.31 -8.87
CA ALA A 747 -21.22 -38.53 -8.38
C ALA A 747 -20.05 -38.47 -9.38
N GLY A 748 -20.21 -39.09 -10.56
CA GLY A 748 -19.19 -39.15 -11.60
C GLY A 748 -18.07 -40.18 -11.35
N ASN A 749 -18.24 -41.10 -10.39
CA ASN A 749 -17.28 -42.19 -10.19
C ASN A 749 -17.42 -43.25 -11.28
N PRO A 750 -16.32 -43.91 -11.72
CA PRO A 750 -16.39 -45.04 -12.64
C PRO A 750 -17.24 -46.18 -12.07
N GLU A 751 -18.14 -46.75 -12.87
CA GLU A 751 -18.93 -47.91 -12.43
C GLU A 751 -18.01 -49.09 -12.01
N PRO A 752 -18.34 -49.85 -10.95
CA PRO A 752 -17.45 -50.88 -10.41
C PRO A 752 -17.29 -52.10 -11.32
N ALA A 753 -18.20 -52.32 -12.27
CA ALA A 753 -18.12 -53.38 -13.27
C ALA A 753 -18.88 -53.00 -14.55
N PRO A 754 -18.43 -53.44 -15.74
CA PRO A 754 -19.17 -53.25 -16.99
C PRO A 754 -20.49 -54.04 -17.00
N ARG A 755 -21.55 -53.43 -17.52
CA ARG A 755 -22.86 -54.03 -17.74
C ARG A 755 -22.96 -54.56 -19.18
N ASN A 756 -23.57 -55.73 -19.36
CA ASN A 756 -23.93 -56.23 -20.69
C ASN A 756 -25.30 -55.66 -21.09
N ILE A 757 -25.35 -54.81 -22.12
CA ILE A 757 -26.58 -54.22 -22.65
C ILE A 757 -26.89 -54.85 -24.00
N GLN A 758 -28.13 -55.33 -24.18
CA GLN A 758 -28.57 -56.01 -25.39
C GLN A 758 -29.39 -55.10 -26.31
N PHE A 759 -29.17 -55.25 -27.61
CA PHE A 759 -29.95 -54.67 -28.69
C PHE A 759 -30.40 -55.79 -29.64
N ILE A 760 -31.71 -55.87 -29.90
CA ILE A 760 -32.32 -56.97 -30.65
C ILE A 760 -32.89 -56.40 -31.96
N SER A 761 -32.45 -56.96 -33.08
CA SER A 761 -33.05 -56.78 -34.40
C SER A 761 -33.87 -58.01 -34.76
N ARG A 762 -35.12 -57.77 -35.20
CA ARG A 762 -36.09 -58.80 -35.56
C ARG A 762 -36.33 -58.86 -37.07
N ASP A 763 -36.76 -60.04 -37.54
CA ASP A 763 -37.15 -60.29 -38.94
C ASP A 763 -38.31 -59.38 -39.43
N ASP A 764 -39.10 -58.78 -38.53
CA ASP A 764 -40.16 -57.82 -38.85
C ASP A 764 -39.67 -56.37 -39.09
N GLY A 765 -38.35 -56.14 -39.01
CA GLY A 765 -37.74 -54.82 -39.13
C GLY A 765 -37.85 -53.93 -37.89
N SER A 766 -38.41 -54.44 -36.78
CA SER A 766 -38.43 -53.72 -35.51
C SER A 766 -37.15 -53.93 -34.70
N PHE A 767 -36.74 -52.85 -34.02
CA PHE A 767 -35.61 -52.87 -33.10
C PHE A 767 -36.09 -52.73 -31.64
N TRP A 768 -35.35 -53.33 -30.72
CA TRP A 768 -35.62 -53.28 -29.28
C TRP A 768 -34.33 -53.13 -28.47
N GLY A 769 -34.34 -52.21 -27.50
CA GLY A 769 -33.22 -51.99 -26.57
C GLY A 769 -32.36 -50.78 -26.94
N PHE A 770 -31.11 -50.78 -26.48
CA PHE A 770 -30.19 -49.65 -26.62
C PHE A 770 -29.07 -49.98 -27.61
N PHE A 771 -29.07 -49.29 -28.76
CA PHE A 771 -27.98 -49.35 -29.72
C PHE A 771 -26.93 -48.29 -29.37
N TYR A 772 -25.66 -48.69 -29.31
CA TYR A 772 -24.55 -47.79 -29.06
C TYR A 772 -23.77 -47.56 -30.35
N LYS A 773 -23.63 -46.30 -30.76
CA LYS A 773 -22.72 -45.93 -31.85
C LYS A 773 -21.26 -46.10 -31.38
N PRO A 774 -20.29 -46.41 -32.28
CA PRO A 774 -18.89 -46.53 -31.90
C PRO A 774 -18.43 -45.29 -31.13
N SER A 775 -17.79 -45.49 -29.98
CA SER A 775 -17.41 -44.39 -29.10
C SER A 775 -16.25 -43.58 -29.66
N THR A 776 -16.28 -42.27 -29.47
CA THR A 776 -15.14 -41.37 -29.70
C THR A 776 -14.57 -40.91 -28.36
N LEU A 777 -13.42 -40.25 -28.36
CA LEU A 777 -13.01 -39.45 -27.20
C LEU A 777 -14.08 -38.36 -26.92
N SER A 778 -14.31 -38.00 -25.66
CA SER A 778 -15.22 -36.90 -25.29
C SER A 778 -14.66 -35.54 -25.72
N PRO A 779 -15.51 -34.50 -25.90
CA PRO A 779 -15.05 -33.13 -26.13
C PRO A 779 -14.09 -32.66 -25.04
N GLU A 780 -14.42 -32.92 -23.78
CA GLU A 780 -13.62 -32.63 -22.58
C GLU A 780 -12.25 -33.30 -22.60
N SER A 781 -12.17 -34.62 -22.82
CA SER A 781 -10.88 -35.32 -22.92
C SER A 781 -10.08 -34.89 -24.15
N THR A 782 -10.75 -34.57 -25.25
CA THR A 782 -10.09 -34.01 -26.44
C THR A 782 -9.47 -32.65 -26.13
N TYR A 783 -10.19 -31.79 -25.40
CA TYR A 783 -9.72 -30.47 -24.98
C TYR A 783 -8.60 -30.55 -23.93
N TYR A 784 -8.72 -31.43 -22.94
CA TYR A 784 -7.69 -31.66 -21.93
C TYR A 784 -6.36 -32.08 -22.58
N ASN A 785 -6.39 -33.07 -23.48
CA ASN A 785 -5.19 -33.57 -24.14
C ASN A 785 -4.56 -32.57 -25.13
N HIS A 786 -5.34 -31.74 -25.82
CA HIS A 786 -4.82 -30.82 -26.86
C HIS A 786 -4.55 -29.39 -26.38
N SER A 787 -5.37 -28.82 -25.49
CA SER A 787 -5.21 -27.45 -24.99
C SER A 787 -4.55 -27.44 -23.61
N ILE A 788 -5.10 -28.18 -22.64
CA ILE A 788 -4.69 -28.06 -21.23
C ILE A 788 -3.30 -28.66 -21.02
N VAL A 789 -3.11 -29.95 -21.30
CA VAL A 789 -1.83 -30.66 -21.11
C VAL A 789 -0.67 -30.00 -21.89
N ASN A 790 -0.93 -29.50 -23.10
CA ASN A 790 0.07 -28.77 -23.87
C ASN A 790 0.41 -27.40 -23.25
N THR A 791 -0.57 -26.71 -22.63
CA THR A 791 -0.30 -25.49 -21.87
C THR A 791 0.48 -25.77 -20.58
N LEU A 792 0.19 -26.85 -19.86
CA LEU A 792 0.98 -27.26 -18.68
C LEU A 792 2.45 -27.51 -19.05
N LYS A 793 2.69 -28.18 -20.17
CA LYS A 793 4.04 -28.40 -20.72
C LYS A 793 4.71 -27.10 -21.16
N LEU A 794 3.96 -26.18 -21.77
CA LEU A 794 4.48 -24.87 -22.16
C LEU A 794 4.92 -24.04 -20.93
N LEU A 795 4.12 -24.05 -19.85
CA LEU A 795 4.46 -23.41 -18.57
C LEU A 795 5.79 -23.95 -18.01
N ARG A 796 5.97 -25.27 -17.94
CA ARG A 796 7.24 -25.91 -17.53
C ARG A 796 8.45 -25.52 -18.40
N SER A 797 8.22 -25.19 -19.67
CA SER A 797 9.29 -24.80 -20.61
C SER A 797 9.60 -23.29 -20.63
N GLY A 798 8.99 -22.50 -19.75
CA GLY A 798 9.18 -21.04 -19.68
C GLY A 798 8.18 -20.26 -20.53
N ALA A 799 6.88 -20.40 -20.22
CA ALA A 799 5.82 -19.64 -20.88
C ALA A 799 5.86 -18.13 -20.61
N GLY A 800 5.14 -17.37 -21.44
CA GLY A 800 4.84 -15.96 -21.18
C GLY A 800 3.72 -15.79 -20.15
N ARG A 801 3.75 -14.67 -19.40
CA ARG A 801 2.85 -14.44 -18.25
C ARG A 801 1.35 -14.47 -18.57
N LEU A 802 0.96 -14.21 -19.83
CA LEU A 802 -0.43 -14.18 -20.28
C LEU A 802 -0.96 -15.55 -20.76
N THR A 803 -0.13 -16.58 -20.85
CA THR A 803 -0.52 -17.90 -21.40
C THR A 803 -1.68 -18.56 -20.63
N LEU A 804 -1.75 -18.39 -19.30
CA LEU A 804 -2.89 -18.86 -18.50
C LEU A 804 -4.21 -18.15 -18.84
N LEU A 805 -4.14 -16.85 -19.16
CA LEU A 805 -5.32 -16.06 -19.54
C LEU A 805 -5.79 -16.39 -20.96
N GLU A 806 -4.87 -16.78 -21.82
CA GLU A 806 -5.18 -17.25 -23.18
C GLU A 806 -5.87 -18.61 -23.14
N LEU A 807 -5.43 -19.53 -22.26
CA LEU A 807 -6.14 -20.78 -21.98
C LEU A 807 -7.51 -20.53 -21.30
N LEU A 808 -7.61 -19.62 -20.33
CA LEU A 808 -8.88 -19.24 -19.71
C LEU A 808 -9.86 -18.63 -20.73
N ASN A 809 -9.39 -17.79 -21.64
CA ASN A 809 -10.20 -17.20 -22.72
C ASN A 809 -10.69 -18.25 -23.71
N ASP A 810 -9.82 -19.18 -24.10
CA ASP A 810 -10.18 -20.33 -24.94
C ASP A 810 -11.24 -21.19 -24.25
N LEU A 811 -11.01 -21.59 -22.99
CA LEU A 811 -11.95 -22.35 -22.16
C LEU A 811 -13.32 -21.65 -21.98
N GLU A 812 -13.35 -20.32 -21.84
CA GLU A 812 -14.59 -19.51 -21.82
C GLU A 812 -15.27 -19.40 -23.21
N SER A 813 -14.57 -19.72 -24.30
CA SER A 813 -15.12 -19.76 -25.66
C SER A 813 -15.72 -21.13 -26.04
N GLN A 814 -15.23 -22.23 -25.44
CA GLN A 814 -15.66 -23.59 -25.75
C GLN A 814 -17.05 -23.92 -25.16
N SER A 815 -18.10 -23.49 -25.86
CA SER A 815 -19.50 -23.76 -25.46
C SER A 815 -19.91 -25.23 -25.54
N GLU A 816 -19.17 -26.07 -26.27
CA GLU A 816 -19.43 -27.51 -26.36
C GLU A 816 -19.00 -28.31 -25.12
N LEU A 817 -18.21 -27.71 -24.22
CA LEU A 817 -17.75 -28.35 -22.98
C LEU A 817 -18.74 -28.14 -21.83
N SER A 818 -18.92 -29.15 -20.99
CA SER A 818 -19.76 -29.06 -19.78
C SER A 818 -19.34 -27.91 -18.84
N PRO A 819 -20.30 -27.18 -18.24
CA PRO A 819 -20.02 -26.11 -17.28
C PRO A 819 -19.18 -26.54 -16.08
N ALA A 820 -19.40 -27.73 -15.52
CA ALA A 820 -18.55 -28.26 -14.44
C ALA A 820 -17.09 -28.48 -14.87
N PHE A 821 -16.82 -29.04 -16.06
CA PHE A 821 -15.45 -29.21 -16.55
C PHE A 821 -14.74 -27.86 -16.69
N ARG A 822 -15.42 -26.89 -17.31
CA ARG A 822 -14.89 -25.53 -17.49
C ARG A 822 -14.66 -24.84 -16.15
N THR A 823 -15.57 -24.99 -15.19
CA THR A 823 -15.44 -24.38 -13.86
C THR A 823 -14.33 -25.02 -13.03
N TYR A 824 -14.20 -26.36 -13.04
CA TYR A 824 -13.07 -27.07 -12.41
C TYR A 824 -11.73 -26.57 -12.95
N TRP A 825 -11.60 -26.46 -14.28
CA TRP A 825 -10.36 -25.96 -14.88
C TRP A 825 -10.13 -24.46 -14.62
N GLN A 826 -11.18 -23.63 -14.52
CA GLN A 826 -11.00 -22.27 -13.99
C GLN A 826 -10.50 -22.28 -12.53
N GLN A 827 -11.02 -23.14 -11.65
CA GLN A 827 -10.55 -23.26 -10.26
C GLN A 827 -9.08 -23.71 -10.19
N GLN A 828 -8.66 -24.71 -10.96
CA GLN A 828 -7.26 -25.19 -10.93
C GLN A 828 -6.29 -24.19 -11.58
N LEU A 829 -6.66 -23.55 -12.70
CA LEU A 829 -5.80 -22.54 -13.34
C LEU A 829 -5.66 -21.27 -12.47
N ILE A 830 -6.75 -20.79 -11.85
CA ILE A 830 -6.67 -19.63 -10.96
C ILE A 830 -6.03 -20.00 -9.61
N GLY A 831 -6.24 -21.21 -9.09
CA GLY A 831 -5.53 -21.72 -7.92
C GLY A 831 -4.01 -21.81 -8.12
N PHE A 832 -3.55 -22.09 -9.34
CA PHE A 832 -2.14 -21.96 -9.72
C PHE A 832 -1.68 -20.49 -9.74
N MET A 833 -2.49 -19.58 -10.29
CA MET A 833 -2.19 -18.13 -10.27
C MET A 833 -2.16 -17.55 -8.84
N GLU A 834 -2.90 -18.13 -7.89
CA GLU A 834 -2.89 -17.73 -6.48
C GLU A 834 -1.58 -18.11 -5.74
N LEU A 835 -0.76 -19.03 -6.27
CA LEU A 835 0.54 -19.39 -5.67
C LEU A 835 1.52 -18.21 -5.70
N HIS A 836 1.63 -17.55 -6.86
CA HIS A 836 2.45 -16.35 -7.07
C HIS A 836 1.66 -15.31 -7.88
N PRO A 837 0.81 -14.49 -7.23
CA PRO A 837 -0.11 -13.58 -7.91
C PRO A 837 0.55 -12.57 -8.85
N TRP A 838 1.81 -12.20 -8.61
CA TRP A 838 2.59 -11.32 -9.47
C TRP A 838 3.34 -12.04 -10.60
N HIS A 839 3.47 -13.38 -10.57
CA HIS A 839 4.02 -14.12 -11.71
C HIS A 839 3.07 -14.08 -12.91
N TRP A 840 1.78 -14.23 -12.64
CA TRP A 840 0.72 -14.48 -13.64
C TRP A 840 -0.27 -13.31 -13.79
N GLY A 841 0.04 -12.15 -13.21
CA GLY A 841 -0.77 -10.94 -13.34
C GLY A 841 -2.08 -10.91 -12.53
N LEU A 842 -2.38 -11.94 -11.73
CA LEU A 842 -3.53 -11.94 -10.80
C LEU A 842 -3.50 -10.73 -9.85
N ALA A 843 -2.31 -10.31 -9.40
CA ALA A 843 -2.14 -9.11 -8.58
C ALA A 843 -2.52 -7.81 -9.31
N LEU A 844 -2.48 -7.79 -10.64
CA LEU A 844 -2.72 -6.63 -11.51
C LEU A 844 -4.16 -6.55 -12.05
N SER A 845 -5.04 -7.53 -11.78
CA SER A 845 -6.39 -7.57 -12.33
C SER A 845 -7.48 -7.58 -11.24
N PRO A 846 -8.24 -6.48 -11.09
CA PRO A 846 -9.49 -6.48 -10.34
C PRO A 846 -10.49 -7.55 -10.79
N GLU A 847 -10.66 -7.77 -12.11
CA GLU A 847 -11.63 -8.75 -12.61
C GLU A 847 -11.23 -10.20 -12.27
N LEU A 848 -9.94 -10.55 -12.28
CA LEU A 848 -9.47 -11.86 -11.81
C LEU A 848 -9.63 -12.01 -10.30
N LYS A 849 -9.36 -10.98 -9.48
CA LYS A 849 -9.62 -11.04 -8.03
C LYS A 849 -11.11 -11.22 -7.72
N LYS A 850 -11.97 -10.62 -8.52
CA LYS A 850 -13.43 -10.81 -8.52
C LYS A 850 -13.83 -12.24 -8.97
N ARG A 851 -13.13 -12.85 -9.93
CA ARG A 851 -13.31 -14.27 -10.28
C ARG A 851 -12.79 -15.22 -9.19
N VAL A 852 -11.65 -14.95 -8.54
CA VAL A 852 -11.18 -15.67 -7.34
C VAL A 852 -12.26 -15.70 -6.27
N ALA A 853 -12.83 -14.54 -5.93
CA ALA A 853 -13.91 -14.44 -4.95
C ALA A 853 -15.15 -15.26 -5.36
N GLN A 854 -15.55 -15.20 -6.64
CA GLN A 854 -16.66 -16.01 -7.17
C GLN A 854 -16.37 -17.52 -7.06
N LEU A 855 -15.18 -17.97 -7.48
CA LEU A 855 -14.78 -19.38 -7.45
C LEU A 855 -14.68 -19.95 -6.02
N LYS A 856 -14.37 -19.11 -5.04
CA LYS A 856 -14.35 -19.47 -3.60
C LYS A 856 -15.73 -19.55 -2.95
N THR A 857 -16.81 -19.16 -3.65
CA THR A 857 -18.19 -19.44 -3.21
C THR A 857 -18.73 -20.78 -3.70
N LEU A 858 -18.00 -21.47 -4.59
CA LEU A 858 -18.31 -22.82 -5.07
C LEU A 858 -17.58 -23.86 -4.20
N PRO A 859 -17.99 -25.14 -4.23
CA PRO A 859 -17.27 -26.19 -3.50
C PRO A 859 -15.80 -26.30 -3.97
N PRO A 860 -14.89 -26.82 -3.12
CA PRO A 860 -13.50 -27.03 -3.48
C PRO A 860 -13.33 -27.80 -4.80
N ALA A 861 -12.31 -27.43 -5.58
CA ALA A 861 -12.09 -28.03 -6.89
C ALA A 861 -11.85 -29.53 -6.82
N ASP A 862 -11.16 -30.00 -5.78
CA ASP A 862 -10.83 -31.42 -5.60
C ASP A 862 -12.09 -32.26 -5.28
N ASP A 863 -13.11 -31.69 -4.59
CA ASP A 863 -14.43 -32.31 -4.39
C ASP A 863 -15.27 -32.35 -5.68
N ASN A 864 -15.04 -31.39 -6.59
CA ASN A 864 -15.76 -31.28 -7.87
C ASN A 864 -15.08 -32.02 -9.03
N GLN A 865 -13.95 -32.70 -8.82
CA GLN A 865 -13.09 -33.21 -9.90
C GLN A 865 -13.83 -34.13 -10.89
N THR A 866 -14.70 -35.01 -10.40
CA THR A 866 -15.51 -35.93 -11.20
C THR A 866 -16.90 -35.39 -11.54
N LEU A 867 -17.28 -34.19 -11.08
CA LEU A 867 -18.66 -33.71 -11.18
C LEU A 867 -19.16 -33.57 -12.63
N TRP A 868 -18.28 -33.27 -13.58
CA TRP A 868 -18.59 -33.26 -15.01
C TRP A 868 -18.83 -34.65 -15.63
N LEU A 869 -18.35 -35.71 -14.96
CA LEU A 869 -18.64 -37.11 -15.27
C LEU A 869 -20.00 -37.57 -14.71
N SER A 870 -20.62 -36.77 -13.82
CA SER A 870 -21.95 -37.07 -13.30
C SER A 870 -22.99 -37.10 -14.41
N THR A 871 -23.79 -38.15 -14.38
CA THR A 871 -25.01 -38.27 -15.21
C THR A 871 -26.04 -37.16 -14.94
N ILE A 872 -25.98 -36.50 -13.77
CA ILE A 872 -26.81 -35.35 -13.43
C ILE A 872 -26.32 -34.11 -14.20
N GLU A 873 -25.04 -33.75 -14.05
CA GLU A 873 -24.45 -32.55 -14.70
C GLU A 873 -24.47 -32.64 -16.23
N GLN A 874 -24.27 -33.84 -16.80
CA GLN A 874 -24.38 -34.08 -18.25
C GLN A 874 -25.81 -33.90 -18.80
N THR A 875 -26.84 -34.07 -17.98
CA THR A 875 -28.25 -33.91 -18.41
C THR A 875 -28.86 -32.59 -18.00
N VAL A 876 -28.36 -31.99 -16.91
CA VAL A 876 -28.83 -30.74 -16.30
C VAL A 876 -27.62 -30.01 -15.69
N PRO A 877 -26.90 -29.19 -16.49
CA PRO A 877 -25.74 -28.47 -15.99
C PRO A 877 -26.08 -27.54 -14.82
N SER A 878 -25.16 -27.42 -13.87
CA SER A 878 -25.38 -26.63 -12.67
C SER A 878 -25.55 -25.14 -13.02
N PRO A 879 -26.60 -24.47 -12.49
CA PRO A 879 -26.89 -23.08 -12.83
C PRO A 879 -25.82 -22.14 -12.29
N GLU A 880 -25.21 -22.46 -11.14
CA GLU A 880 -24.13 -21.71 -10.53
C GLU A 880 -22.89 -21.65 -11.43
N PHE A 881 -22.49 -22.78 -12.03
CA PHE A 881 -21.41 -22.84 -13.03
C PHE A 881 -21.77 -22.12 -14.33
N SER A 882 -23.03 -22.24 -14.78
CA SER A 882 -23.50 -21.60 -16.01
C SER A 882 -23.47 -20.06 -15.89
N VAL A 883 -24.02 -19.51 -14.79
CA VAL A 883 -24.06 -18.06 -14.49
C VAL A 883 -22.66 -17.48 -14.23
N LEU A 884 -21.70 -18.31 -13.80
CA LEU A 884 -20.29 -17.93 -13.73
C LEU A 884 -19.67 -17.77 -15.13
N LEU A 885 -19.86 -18.77 -16.00
CA LEU A 885 -19.23 -18.83 -17.33
C LEU A 885 -19.86 -17.87 -18.35
N ASP A 886 -21.12 -17.47 -18.17
CA ASP A 886 -21.75 -16.39 -18.96
C ASP A 886 -21.01 -15.04 -18.78
N LYS A 887 -20.36 -14.83 -17.64
CA LYS A 887 -19.55 -13.65 -17.34
C LYS A 887 -18.12 -13.89 -17.81
N LYS A 888 -17.84 -13.63 -19.10
CA LYS A 888 -16.47 -13.71 -19.65
C LYS A 888 -15.56 -12.69 -18.99
N ILE A 889 -14.37 -13.12 -18.56
CA ILE A 889 -13.42 -12.28 -17.80
C ILE A 889 -12.08 -12.06 -18.50
N ALA A 890 -11.61 -13.03 -19.28
CA ALA A 890 -10.21 -13.06 -19.71
C ALA A 890 -9.81 -11.90 -20.63
N ALA A 891 -10.76 -11.35 -21.40
CA ALA A 891 -10.54 -10.17 -22.23
C ALA A 891 -10.23 -8.91 -21.40
N LEU A 892 -11.09 -8.57 -20.42
CA LEU A 892 -10.87 -7.43 -19.54
C LEU A 892 -9.60 -7.60 -18.71
N ALA A 893 -9.42 -8.78 -18.09
CA ALA A 893 -8.23 -9.11 -17.33
C ALA A 893 -6.92 -8.91 -18.12
N LYS A 894 -6.88 -9.32 -19.40
CA LYS A 894 -5.71 -9.11 -20.27
C LYS A 894 -5.44 -7.62 -20.55
N HIS A 895 -6.48 -6.79 -20.66
CA HIS A 895 -6.33 -5.33 -20.80
C HIS A 895 -5.88 -4.65 -19.49
N GLU A 896 -6.48 -5.01 -18.34
CA GLU A 896 -6.07 -4.54 -17.01
C GLU A 896 -4.58 -4.83 -16.76
N ILE A 897 -4.18 -6.09 -16.95
CA ILE A 897 -2.81 -6.57 -16.69
C ILE A 897 -1.81 -5.90 -17.61
N SER A 898 -2.13 -5.73 -18.90
CA SER A 898 -1.21 -5.07 -19.83
C SER A 898 -1.01 -3.60 -19.45
N THR A 899 -2.11 -2.88 -19.23
CA THR A 899 -2.09 -1.44 -18.90
C THR A 899 -1.35 -1.15 -17.58
N LEU A 900 -1.62 -1.95 -16.55
CA LEU A 900 -0.97 -1.78 -15.26
C LEU A 900 0.49 -2.26 -15.30
N ALA A 901 0.81 -3.37 -16.00
CA ALA A 901 2.20 -3.78 -16.20
C ALA A 901 3.03 -2.70 -16.94
N ASP A 902 2.46 -2.03 -17.93
CA ASP A 902 3.12 -0.91 -18.62
C ASP A 902 3.40 0.27 -17.67
N LEU A 903 2.49 0.58 -16.73
CA LEU A 903 2.73 1.61 -15.71
C LEU A 903 3.80 1.19 -14.67
N TYR A 904 3.81 -0.07 -14.24
CA TYR A 904 4.91 -0.61 -13.41
C TYR A 904 6.25 -0.58 -14.18
N GLN A 905 6.25 -0.89 -15.48
CA GLN A 905 7.44 -0.83 -16.31
C GLN A 905 7.92 0.62 -16.54
N ASN A 906 7.01 1.58 -16.71
CA ASN A 906 7.35 3.00 -16.82
C ASN A 906 7.93 3.54 -15.50
N ALA A 907 7.42 3.10 -14.35
CA ALA A 907 8.03 3.35 -13.04
C ALA A 907 9.43 2.71 -12.94
N ALA A 908 9.60 1.44 -13.34
CA ALA A 908 10.88 0.75 -13.34
C ALA A 908 11.93 1.46 -14.20
N ASN A 909 11.53 1.92 -15.39
CA ASN A 909 12.39 2.59 -16.36
C ASN A 909 12.76 4.04 -15.94
N GLY A 910 12.02 4.65 -15.00
CA GLY A 910 12.34 5.98 -14.46
C GLY A 910 13.60 6.03 -13.61
N ASN A 911 14.01 7.24 -13.24
CA ASN A 911 15.11 7.46 -12.29
C ASN A 911 14.96 8.80 -11.56
N TYR A 912 15.67 8.97 -10.45
CA TYR A 912 15.78 10.27 -9.79
C TYR A 912 16.62 11.25 -10.62
N GLN A 913 16.06 12.44 -10.87
CA GLN A 913 16.70 13.53 -11.61
C GLN A 913 16.74 14.81 -10.78
N LEU A 914 17.81 15.57 -10.93
CA LEU A 914 17.99 16.87 -10.30
C LEU A 914 17.05 17.90 -10.95
N CYS A 915 16.13 18.46 -10.16
CA CYS A 915 15.17 19.47 -10.60
C CYS A 915 15.33 20.81 -9.87
N GLY A 916 16.32 20.94 -8.99
CA GLY A 916 16.60 22.16 -8.25
C GLY A 916 17.54 21.95 -7.07
N PHE A 917 17.60 22.94 -6.19
CA PHE A 917 18.41 22.91 -4.97
C PHE A 917 17.81 23.79 -3.86
N VAL A 918 18.30 23.62 -2.64
CA VAL A 918 17.86 24.41 -1.48
C VAL A 918 18.71 25.67 -1.34
N LEU A 919 18.08 26.83 -1.23
CA LEU A 919 18.72 28.13 -1.00
C LEU A 919 19.32 28.25 0.40
N ALA A 920 20.14 29.29 0.59
CA ALA A 920 20.78 29.60 1.87
C ALA A 920 19.80 29.91 3.02
N ASP A 921 18.53 30.20 2.72
CA ASP A 921 17.46 30.43 3.70
C ASP A 921 16.55 29.20 3.93
N GLY A 922 16.91 28.05 3.35
CA GLY A 922 16.18 26.77 3.50
C GLY A 922 14.99 26.59 2.55
N LYS A 923 14.71 27.53 1.64
CA LYS A 923 13.66 27.37 0.63
C LYS A 923 14.13 26.58 -0.60
N PRO A 924 13.25 25.84 -1.30
CA PRO A 924 13.56 25.26 -2.59
C PRO A 924 13.65 26.33 -3.69
N ASP A 925 14.59 26.14 -4.62
CA ASP A 925 14.69 26.82 -5.92
C ASP A 925 14.76 25.74 -7.01
N LEU A 926 14.01 25.90 -8.10
CA LEU A 926 13.72 24.83 -9.07
C LEU A 926 14.08 25.25 -10.49
N PHE A 927 14.65 24.32 -11.27
CA PHE A 927 15.15 24.58 -12.63
C PHE A 927 14.05 24.72 -13.70
N GLU A 928 12.85 24.24 -13.40
CA GLU A 928 11.70 24.12 -14.30
C GLU A 928 10.41 24.38 -13.51
N ASP A 929 9.31 24.71 -14.21
CA ASP A 929 7.96 24.76 -13.63
C ASP A 929 7.47 23.34 -13.28
N VAL A 930 7.96 22.81 -12.15
CA VAL A 930 7.49 21.54 -11.58
C VAL A 930 6.06 21.72 -11.02
N PRO A 931 5.12 20.80 -11.28
CA PRO A 931 3.77 20.86 -10.68
C PRO A 931 3.81 20.96 -9.15
N GLN A 932 2.92 21.76 -8.55
CA GLN A 932 2.97 22.08 -7.12
C GLN A 932 2.84 20.85 -6.20
N ASP A 933 2.12 19.81 -6.66
CA ASP A 933 1.86 18.59 -5.90
C ASP A 933 2.87 17.46 -6.21
N ALA A 934 3.82 17.68 -7.12
CA ALA A 934 4.79 16.67 -7.53
C ALA A 934 5.66 16.21 -6.34
N PRO A 935 5.93 14.90 -6.20
CA PRO A 935 6.79 14.41 -5.14
C PRO A 935 8.25 14.85 -5.37
N LEU A 936 8.80 15.55 -4.37
CA LEU A 936 10.19 16.01 -4.33
C LEU A 936 10.92 15.36 -3.14
N TRP A 937 12.22 15.13 -3.29
CA TRP A 937 13.09 14.57 -2.25
C TRP A 937 14.32 15.46 -2.05
N SER A 938 14.71 15.70 -0.79
CA SER A 938 15.90 16.47 -0.43
C SER A 938 16.34 16.18 1.01
N VAL A 939 17.48 16.73 1.45
CA VAL A 939 17.96 16.51 2.82
C VAL A 939 17.14 17.34 3.81
N ASN A 940 16.33 16.67 4.62
CA ASN A 940 15.62 17.27 5.74
C ASN A 940 16.62 17.79 6.79
N ALA A 941 16.50 19.07 7.14
CA ALA A 941 17.43 19.75 8.05
C ALA A 941 17.44 19.14 9.48
N LEU A 942 16.36 18.43 9.83
CA LEU A 942 16.08 17.99 11.20
C LEU A 942 16.43 16.51 11.42
N THR A 943 16.20 15.66 10.41
CA THR A 943 16.54 14.22 10.45
C THR A 943 17.96 13.94 9.92
N GLY A 944 18.51 14.84 9.08
CA GLY A 944 19.77 14.59 8.39
C GLY A 944 19.69 13.45 7.37
N LYS A 945 18.51 13.20 6.80
CA LYS A 945 18.23 12.15 5.81
C LYS A 945 17.57 12.74 4.55
N ILE A 946 17.63 11.99 3.47
CA ILE A 946 16.86 12.26 2.24
C ILE A 946 15.42 11.83 2.50
N ASP A 947 14.51 12.79 2.66
CA ASP A 947 13.08 12.57 2.92
C ASP A 947 12.23 13.18 1.79
N ARG A 948 11.00 12.66 1.56
CA ARG A 948 10.02 13.35 0.70
C ARG A 948 9.66 14.70 1.34
N VAL A 949 9.81 15.78 0.57
CA VAL A 949 9.56 17.16 0.98
C VAL A 949 8.07 17.38 1.25
N LYS A 950 7.76 18.05 2.37
CA LYS A 950 6.41 18.39 2.83
C LYS A 950 6.27 19.91 2.99
N PRO A 951 5.05 20.48 2.82
CA PRO A 951 4.82 21.90 3.03
C PRO A 951 5.30 22.38 4.41
N GLY A 952 6.13 23.43 4.44
CA GLY A 952 6.70 24.00 5.67
C GLY A 952 7.83 23.19 6.33
N GLN A 953 8.31 22.11 5.72
CA GLN A 953 9.47 21.35 6.22
C GLN A 953 10.77 22.15 6.05
N GLY A 954 11.62 22.14 7.09
CA GLY A 954 12.96 22.73 7.00
C GLY A 954 13.91 21.86 6.18
N LEU A 955 14.45 22.41 5.09
CA LEU A 955 15.41 21.74 4.22
C LEU A 955 16.84 22.22 4.49
N THR A 956 17.82 21.34 4.24
CA THR A 956 19.25 21.64 4.44
C THR A 956 19.73 22.55 3.32
N ALA A 957 20.28 23.72 3.65
CA ALA A 957 20.80 24.65 2.66
C ALA A 957 21.83 23.98 1.73
N TYR A 958 21.73 24.27 0.43
CA TYR A 958 22.55 23.70 -0.65
C TYR A 958 22.43 22.18 -0.84
N ALA A 959 21.40 21.53 -0.27
CA ALA A 959 21.03 20.18 -0.69
C ALA A 959 20.45 20.19 -2.12
N PRO A 960 20.73 19.16 -2.94
CA PRO A 960 20.01 18.96 -4.19
C PRO A 960 18.53 18.64 -3.92
N ILE A 961 17.67 18.98 -4.88
CA ILE A 961 16.25 18.58 -4.90
C ILE A 961 16.05 17.65 -6.08
N LEU A 962 15.52 16.46 -5.79
CA LEU A 962 15.29 15.41 -6.76
C LEU A 962 13.79 15.21 -6.99
N ARG A 963 13.40 15.00 -8.25
CA ARG A 963 12.11 14.40 -8.63
C ARG A 963 12.35 13.00 -9.17
N TYR A 964 11.37 12.10 -9.05
CA TYR A 964 11.39 10.87 -9.84
C TYR A 964 10.87 11.19 -11.25
N ALA A 965 11.71 11.01 -12.26
CA ALA A 965 11.37 11.27 -13.65
C ALA A 965 11.25 9.96 -14.42
N THR A 966 10.19 9.83 -15.23
CA THR A 966 9.98 8.66 -16.08
C THR A 966 10.84 8.75 -17.34
N ALA A 967 11.14 7.61 -17.97
CA ALA A 967 12.06 7.58 -19.12
C ALA A 967 11.61 8.41 -20.35
N GLY A 968 10.31 8.74 -20.45
CA GLY A 968 9.75 9.58 -21.51
C GLY A 968 9.67 11.07 -21.19
N GLY A 969 10.01 11.51 -19.97
CA GLY A 969 9.87 12.91 -19.53
C GLY A 969 8.43 13.38 -19.28
N GLU A 970 7.42 12.61 -19.70
CA GLU A 970 6.00 12.83 -19.36
C GLU A 970 5.78 12.73 -17.84
N SER A 971 4.88 13.56 -17.31
CA SER A 971 4.52 13.53 -15.88
C SER A 971 3.77 12.23 -15.52
N PRO A 972 3.78 11.80 -14.25
CA PRO A 972 2.98 10.66 -13.82
C PRO A 972 1.48 10.84 -14.12
N GLU A 973 0.96 12.05 -13.94
CA GLU A 973 -0.44 12.41 -14.26
C GLU A 973 -0.75 12.30 -15.77
N ASP A 974 0.15 12.79 -16.63
CA ASP A 974 0.01 12.67 -18.08
C ASP A 974 0.01 11.22 -18.53
N GLN A 975 0.92 10.41 -17.98
CA GLN A 975 0.99 8.99 -18.28
C GLN A 975 -0.23 8.22 -17.80
N LEU A 976 -0.70 8.50 -16.58
CA LEU A 976 -1.92 7.89 -16.05
C LEU A 976 -3.13 8.25 -16.91
N ARG A 977 -3.29 9.55 -17.24
CA ARG A 977 -4.35 10.05 -18.14
C ARG A 977 -4.30 9.39 -19.53
N LYS A 978 -3.11 9.28 -20.12
CA LYS A 978 -2.85 8.66 -21.43
C LYS A 978 -3.11 7.15 -21.41
N ALA A 979 -2.73 6.46 -20.33
CA ALA A 979 -3.02 5.05 -20.10
C ALA A 979 -4.54 4.82 -19.95
N SER A 980 -5.24 5.63 -19.14
CA SER A 980 -6.70 5.58 -19.00
C SER A 980 -7.42 5.78 -20.34
N GLN A 981 -7.02 6.79 -21.12
CA GLN A 981 -7.58 7.05 -22.45
C GLN A 981 -7.34 5.92 -23.46
N THR A 982 -6.18 5.27 -23.39
CA THR A 982 -5.81 4.18 -24.32
C THR A 982 -6.47 2.85 -23.95
N SER A 983 -6.58 2.57 -22.65
CA SER A 983 -7.15 1.32 -22.11
C SER A 983 -8.66 1.36 -21.91
N GLN A 984 -9.26 2.56 -21.86
CA GLN A 984 -10.65 2.80 -21.45
C GLN A 984 -10.93 2.40 -19.98
N LEU A 985 -9.90 2.38 -19.14
CA LEU A 985 -9.99 2.11 -17.70
C LEU A 985 -9.89 3.41 -16.90
N GLU A 986 -10.69 3.57 -15.86
CA GLU A 986 -10.66 4.73 -14.96
C GLU A 986 -9.58 4.56 -13.89
N LEU A 987 -8.31 4.54 -14.32
CA LEU A 987 -7.16 4.13 -13.49
C LEU A 987 -6.95 4.97 -12.22
N SER A 988 -7.44 6.21 -12.22
CA SER A 988 -7.39 7.13 -11.07
C SER A 988 -8.41 6.82 -9.97
N GLU A 989 -9.35 5.90 -10.20
CA GLU A 989 -10.43 5.57 -9.27
C GLU A 989 -10.31 4.12 -8.73
N PRO A 990 -10.95 3.79 -7.59
CA PRO A 990 -11.05 2.42 -7.12
C PRO A 990 -11.81 1.54 -8.14
N PRO A 991 -11.37 0.29 -8.42
CA PRO A 991 -10.34 -0.46 -7.70
C PRO A 991 -8.89 -0.22 -8.21
N TYR A 992 -8.70 0.44 -9.34
CA TYR A 992 -7.41 0.52 -10.03
C TYR A 992 -6.37 1.36 -9.29
N GLN A 993 -6.78 2.48 -8.69
CA GLN A 993 -5.89 3.40 -7.97
C GLN A 993 -5.02 2.68 -6.93
N ALA A 994 -5.60 1.75 -6.17
CA ALA A 994 -4.92 0.97 -5.14
C ALA A 994 -3.94 -0.09 -5.67
N LEU A 995 -3.93 -0.34 -6.98
CA LEU A 995 -3.01 -1.28 -7.64
C LEU A 995 -1.82 -0.59 -8.33
N LEU A 996 -1.87 0.73 -8.51
CA LEU A 996 -0.80 1.51 -9.16
C LEU A 996 0.51 1.47 -8.36
N PRO A 997 1.68 1.64 -9.01
CA PRO A 997 2.93 1.98 -8.30
C PRO A 997 2.77 3.27 -7.49
N SER A 998 3.50 3.46 -6.40
CA SER A 998 3.38 4.65 -5.52
C SER A 998 3.91 5.96 -6.15
N LEU A 999 4.30 5.91 -7.43
CA LEU A 999 4.55 7.06 -8.30
C LEU A 999 3.26 7.67 -8.88
N TYR A 1000 2.18 6.89 -8.96
CA TYR A 1000 0.90 7.26 -9.56
C TYR A 1000 -0.28 7.19 -8.55
N GLN A 1001 0.02 7.04 -7.25
CA GLN A 1001 -0.95 7.06 -6.13
C GLN A 1001 -0.98 8.44 -5.44
#